data_AF-A0A2N5XXV9-F1
#
_entry.id   AF-A0A2N5XXV9-F1
#
_cell.length_a   1.000
_cell.length_b   1.000
_cell.length_c   1.000
_cell.angle_alpha   90.00
_cell.angle_beta   90.00
_cell.angle_gamma   90.00
#
_symmetry.space_group_name_H-M   'P 1'
#
loop_
_entity.id
_entity.type
_entity.pdbx_description
1 polymer ?
#
loop_
_entity_poly.entity_id
_entity_poly.type
_entity_poly.pdbx_seq_one_letter_code
_entity_poly.pdbx_strand_id
1 'polypeptide(L)'
;MIESLIRWSVDNRFFVLLATAMLVGVGLYSLKNTPVDAIPDLSDVQVIIKTSYPGQAPQVVEDQVTYPLTTAMLSVPGAVTVRGYSFFGDSYVYVIFDEDTDAYWARSRVLEYLSQVAPTLPSSARPQLGPDATGVGWVYLYALVDRTGRHDLSDLRSLQDWFLKYELQTVPGVSEVSAIGGMVKQYQVRVDPEKLRALGIPLAHIQTAIVRGNQEVGASVVEMAEAEYMVRASGYLQGIDDLRTIPLGVDVNGTPLLLRDVADIGLGPQMRRGIAELNGEGEAVGGIVVMRFGENAQETINGVKAKLETLKAGLPEGVEIVTVYDRSKLITRAVDSLWKSLLEELAIVALVCVIFLFHVRSSLVAVISLPLGILTAFIVMYWQGLNANIMSLGGIAIAIGAMIDGAIVMIENMHKHMERTPLTPENRWRVVADSAAEVGPALFFSLLIITVSFIPVFTLEAQEGRMFSPLAFTKTYAMAASAALAVTVVPVLMGYFIRGRVVPERKNPVNRVLIAGYMPVLKGVLRFPKTTLMMALVVFLIGIWPVNKIGSEFIPDLDEGDLMYMPTTYPGLSIGKARELLQQTDKLIATVPEVKTVFGKIGRAETATDPAPLTMIETFIQLKPKDEWREGMTTEKLKQELDALVKFPGLTNAWVMPIKTRIDMLATGIKTPVGIKVAGEDLEEIQKIGQRLEQILEEVAGTASVYSERVSGGRYIKVDIQRGKAARYGLNIADVQQVVATAIGGMNVTQTIEGRERYPVNLRYPQDYRDSPEQLALLPIVTASGQNIALADVANIYVENGPAAIKSENARLNGWTFVDIEDVDVGSYVEHAMTVVEQQLELPAGYSITWSGQYEYMQRAKEKLGYVVPLTLAIIVILLYMNFRNFTEIAIILGTLPLAVIGAIWLMYLLDYNFSVAVAVGFIALAGVTVEIGIIMLTYLNQSYKQLLQDCQERGSPPQGQELLEAVTQGAGLRVRPVMMTTVSTIAGLLPIMLSSGTGAEVVSRIAAPMVGGMISALFLTLLVLPVVYYLWRRHSLSLA
;
A
#
# COMPACT_ATOMS: atom_id res chain seq x y z
N MET A 1 32.35 -26.51 19.01
CA MET A 1 30.86 -26.62 19.01
C MET A 1 30.33 -27.02 17.64
N ILE A 2 30.53 -26.23 16.58
CA ILE A 2 30.03 -26.56 15.22
C ILE A 2 30.56 -27.90 14.70
N GLU A 3 31.86 -28.18 14.88
CA GLU A 3 32.45 -29.49 14.53
C GLU A 3 31.78 -30.67 15.26
N SER A 4 31.44 -30.47 16.54
CA SER A 4 30.75 -31.47 17.36
C SER A 4 29.34 -31.74 16.84
N LEU A 5 28.63 -30.69 16.40
CA LEU A 5 27.30 -30.79 15.79
C LEU A 5 27.33 -31.56 14.46
N ILE A 6 28.34 -31.31 13.63
CA ILE A 6 28.54 -32.01 12.36
C ILE A 6 28.78 -33.50 12.61
N ARG A 7 29.69 -33.85 13.54
CA ARG A 7 29.97 -35.24 13.92
C ARG A 7 28.72 -35.93 14.47
N TRP A 8 28.00 -35.27 15.38
CA TRP A 8 26.74 -35.78 15.93
C TRP A 8 25.69 -36.04 14.85
N SER A 9 25.58 -35.15 13.86
CA SER A 9 24.62 -35.29 12.75
C SER A 9 24.96 -36.47 11.84
N VAL A 10 26.25 -36.72 11.58
CA VAL A 10 26.73 -37.85 10.79
C VAL A 10 26.52 -39.19 11.53
N ASP A 11 26.75 -39.20 12.85
CA ASP A 11 26.55 -40.40 13.68
C ASP A 11 25.06 -40.73 13.84
N ASN A 12 24.20 -39.73 14.03
CA ASN A 12 22.75 -39.86 14.21
C ASN A 12 21.95 -39.68 12.91
N ARG A 13 22.54 -40.02 11.76
CA ARG A 13 21.99 -39.80 10.41
C ARG A 13 20.54 -40.25 10.20
N PHE A 14 20.09 -41.33 10.87
CA PHE A 14 18.70 -41.80 10.77
C PHE A 14 17.72 -40.77 11.35
N PHE A 15 18.04 -40.24 12.54
CA PHE A 15 17.21 -39.21 13.18
C PHE A 15 17.24 -37.89 12.42
N VAL A 16 18.38 -37.52 11.83
CA VAL A 16 18.47 -36.32 10.97
C VAL A 16 17.57 -36.45 9.75
N LEU A 17 17.56 -37.61 9.08
CA LEU A 17 16.66 -37.85 7.94
C LEU A 17 15.18 -37.90 8.36
N LEU A 18 14.87 -38.51 9.51
CA LEU A 18 13.50 -38.53 10.05
C LEU A 18 13.00 -37.10 10.36
N ALA A 19 13.82 -36.29 11.03
CA ALA A 19 13.52 -34.89 11.30
C ALA A 19 13.35 -34.08 10.00
N THR A 20 14.19 -34.35 9.00
CA THR A 20 14.05 -33.73 7.66
C THR A 20 12.72 -34.11 7.01
N ALA A 21 12.29 -35.38 7.10
CA ALA A 21 11.00 -35.81 6.56
C ALA A 21 9.81 -35.17 7.28
N MET A 22 9.88 -35.02 8.61
CA MET A 22 8.87 -34.28 9.39
C MET A 22 8.84 -32.81 8.98
N LEU A 23 10.01 -32.18 8.83
CA LEU A 23 10.14 -30.81 8.36
C LEU A 23 9.49 -30.61 6.99
N VAL A 24 9.72 -31.52 6.04
CA VAL A 24 9.04 -31.47 4.74
C VAL A 24 7.51 -31.58 4.89
N GLY A 25 7.02 -32.50 5.73
CA GLY A 25 5.58 -32.65 5.96
C GLY A 25 4.93 -31.39 6.55
N VAL A 26 5.54 -30.82 7.60
CA VAL A 26 5.07 -29.57 8.22
C VAL A 26 5.22 -28.39 7.26
N GLY A 27 6.33 -28.31 6.53
CA GLY A 27 6.58 -27.25 5.56
C GLY A 27 5.59 -27.25 4.41
N LEU A 28 5.23 -28.41 3.86
CA LEU A 28 4.20 -28.52 2.82
C LEU A 28 2.81 -28.14 3.36
N TYR A 29 2.51 -28.47 4.62
CA TYR A 29 1.29 -28.02 5.28
C TYR A 29 1.28 -26.50 5.45
N SER A 30 2.36 -25.90 5.93
CA SER A 30 2.50 -24.45 6.08
C SER A 30 2.38 -23.74 4.72
N LEU A 31 3.13 -24.19 3.71
CA LEU A 31 3.08 -23.64 2.35
C LEU A 31 1.66 -23.57 1.77
N LYS A 32 0.85 -24.61 2.01
CA LYS A 32 -0.53 -24.68 1.52
C LYS A 32 -1.50 -23.76 2.27
N ASN A 33 -1.27 -23.54 3.56
CA ASN A 33 -2.19 -22.80 4.43
C ASN A 33 -1.73 -21.36 4.74
N THR A 34 -0.57 -20.93 4.25
CA THR A 34 -0.12 -19.54 4.39
C THR A 34 -1.06 -18.60 3.60
N PRO A 35 -1.61 -17.57 4.23
CA PRO A 35 -2.44 -16.57 3.56
C PRO A 35 -1.66 -15.87 2.43
N VAL A 36 -2.34 -15.51 1.34
CA VAL A 36 -1.72 -14.90 0.16
C VAL A 36 -2.28 -13.50 -0.10
N ASP A 37 -1.42 -12.56 -0.47
CA ASP A 37 -1.79 -11.21 -0.92
C ASP A 37 -0.79 -10.68 -1.97
N ALA A 38 -1.10 -9.57 -2.62
CA ALA A 38 -0.20 -8.95 -3.61
C ALA A 38 0.96 -8.22 -2.90
N ILE A 39 0.64 -7.37 -1.93
CA ILE A 39 1.58 -6.58 -1.13
C ILE A 39 1.23 -6.74 0.36
N PRO A 40 2.18 -6.52 1.29
CA PRO A 40 1.83 -6.40 2.70
C PRO A 40 0.89 -5.21 2.91
N ASP A 41 0.08 -5.25 3.98
CA ASP A 41 -0.74 -4.10 4.35
C ASP A 41 0.18 -2.95 4.78
N LEU A 42 0.19 -1.87 3.98
CA LEU A 42 1.00 -0.69 4.21
C LEU A 42 0.24 0.41 4.96
N SER A 43 -1.04 0.21 5.27
CA SER A 43 -1.86 1.25 5.88
C SER A 43 -1.49 1.50 7.34
N ASP A 44 -1.49 2.77 7.73
CA ASP A 44 -1.43 3.17 9.14
C ASP A 44 -2.72 2.76 9.86
N VAL A 45 -2.59 2.53 11.18
CA VAL A 45 -3.74 2.26 12.03
C VAL A 45 -4.58 3.54 12.10
N GLN A 46 -5.80 3.43 11.60
CA GLN A 46 -6.70 4.56 11.44
C GLN A 46 -8.06 4.26 12.04
N VAL A 47 -8.59 5.23 12.77
CA VAL A 47 -9.97 5.21 13.26
C VAL A 47 -10.73 6.40 12.69
N ILE A 48 -11.84 6.10 12.02
CA ILE A 48 -12.66 7.11 11.36
C ILE A 48 -13.88 7.39 12.24
N ILE A 49 -14.22 8.67 12.42
CA ILE A 49 -15.50 9.11 12.99
C ILE A 49 -16.25 9.86 11.90
N LYS A 50 -17.41 9.33 11.49
CA LYS A 50 -18.33 10.01 10.57
C LYS A 50 -19.48 10.57 11.37
N THR A 51 -19.72 11.87 11.26
CA THR A 51 -20.82 12.54 11.94
C THR A 51 -21.72 13.20 10.91
N SER A 52 -22.93 12.68 10.75
CA SER A 52 -23.91 13.32 9.87
C SER A 52 -24.59 14.48 10.59
N TYR A 53 -24.61 15.65 9.96
CA TYR A 53 -25.30 16.86 10.42
C TYR A 53 -26.07 17.51 9.25
N PRO A 54 -27.18 16.88 8.79
CA PRO A 54 -27.81 17.20 7.51
C PRO A 54 -28.26 18.67 7.38
N GLY A 55 -28.02 19.24 6.21
CA GLY A 55 -28.47 20.59 5.84
C GLY A 55 -27.58 21.74 6.32
N GLN A 56 -26.50 21.45 7.05
CA GLN A 56 -25.60 22.47 7.57
C GLN A 56 -24.47 22.82 6.62
N ALA A 57 -24.07 24.08 6.63
CA ALA A 57 -22.94 24.58 5.85
C ALA A 57 -21.60 24.06 6.41
N PRO A 58 -20.58 23.84 5.56
CA PRO A 58 -19.21 23.50 5.95
C PRO A 58 -18.67 24.25 7.16
N GLN A 59 -18.84 25.58 7.22
CA GLN A 59 -18.38 26.39 8.37
C GLN A 59 -19.06 26.00 9.68
N VAL A 60 -20.38 25.80 9.66
CA VAL A 60 -21.14 25.38 10.84
C VAL A 60 -20.74 23.97 11.28
N VAL A 61 -20.50 23.08 10.31
CA VAL A 61 -20.02 21.72 10.57
C VAL A 61 -18.62 21.75 11.19
N GLU A 62 -17.71 22.61 10.71
CA GLU A 62 -16.40 22.80 11.31
C GLU A 62 -16.51 23.27 12.75
N ASP A 63 -17.20 24.39 12.98
CA ASP A 63 -17.23 25.06 14.28
C ASP A 63 -17.96 24.23 15.37
N GLN A 64 -19.04 23.52 15.00
CA GLN A 64 -19.92 22.85 15.96
C GLN A 64 -19.68 21.34 16.08
N VAL A 65 -18.99 20.72 15.11
CA VAL A 65 -18.82 19.26 15.06
C VAL A 65 -17.37 18.86 14.88
N THR A 66 -16.74 19.23 13.76
CA THR A 66 -15.39 18.75 13.41
C THR A 66 -14.33 19.30 14.37
N TYR A 67 -14.37 20.59 14.70
CA TYR A 67 -13.39 21.21 15.59
C TYR A 67 -13.46 20.63 17.02
N PRO A 68 -14.64 20.53 17.68
CA PRO A 68 -14.75 19.84 18.98
C PRO A 68 -14.29 18.39 18.95
N LEU A 69 -14.57 17.66 17.86
CA LEU A 69 -14.12 16.27 17.71
C LEU A 69 -12.61 16.18 17.52
N THR A 70 -12.03 16.93 16.59
CA THR A 70 -10.58 16.87 16.28
C THR A 70 -9.73 17.29 17.47
N THR A 71 -10.11 18.37 18.17
CA THR A 71 -9.40 18.84 19.38
C THR A 71 -9.43 17.81 20.51
N ALA A 72 -10.54 17.13 20.72
CA ALA A 72 -10.61 16.04 21.69
C ALA A 72 -9.77 14.83 21.25
N MET A 73 -9.84 14.45 19.97
CA MET A 73 -9.11 13.30 19.45
C MET A 73 -7.59 13.50 19.45
N LEU A 74 -7.09 14.74 19.37
CA LEU A 74 -5.66 15.04 19.51
C LEU A 74 -5.08 14.62 20.86
N SER A 75 -5.91 14.55 21.90
CA SER A 75 -5.50 14.12 23.23
C SER A 75 -5.62 12.61 23.47
N VAL A 76 -6.02 11.85 22.45
CA VAL A 76 -6.09 10.38 22.52
C VAL A 76 -4.65 9.83 22.54
N PRO A 77 -4.30 8.97 23.51
CA PRO A 77 -2.97 8.38 23.58
C PRO A 77 -2.63 7.60 22.30
N GLY A 78 -1.44 7.82 21.74
CA GLY A 78 -0.98 7.19 20.50
C GLY A 78 -1.43 7.87 19.21
N ALA A 79 -2.28 8.91 19.27
CA ALA A 79 -2.65 9.67 18.08
C ALA A 79 -1.45 10.49 17.58
N VAL A 80 -1.05 10.26 16.33
CA VAL A 80 0.07 10.96 15.65
C VAL A 80 -0.45 12.17 14.91
N THR A 81 -1.53 11.99 14.13
CA THR A 81 -2.19 13.07 13.41
C THR A 81 -3.71 12.91 13.43
N VAL A 82 -4.43 14.03 13.44
CA VAL A 82 -5.89 14.05 13.36
C VAL A 82 -6.32 14.93 12.21
N ARG A 83 -6.99 14.36 11.21
CA ARG A 83 -7.50 15.09 10.04
C ARG A 83 -9.01 15.29 10.14
N GLY A 84 -9.46 16.53 9.95
CA GLY A 84 -10.87 16.90 9.90
C GLY A 84 -11.28 17.28 8.48
N TYR A 85 -12.44 16.80 8.04
CA TYR A 85 -13.08 17.21 6.80
C TYR A 85 -14.53 17.61 7.09
N SER A 86 -14.82 18.88 6.88
CA SER A 86 -16.14 19.47 7.07
C SER A 86 -16.78 19.73 5.71
N PHE A 87 -17.69 18.84 5.33
CA PHE A 87 -18.48 18.96 4.11
C PHE A 87 -19.85 19.56 4.42
N PHE A 88 -20.58 19.92 3.37
CA PHE A 88 -21.99 20.27 3.52
C PHE A 88 -22.78 19.05 4.04
N GLY A 89 -23.26 19.15 5.27
CA GLY A 89 -24.09 18.14 5.91
C GLY A 89 -23.36 16.98 6.61
N ASP A 90 -22.03 16.88 6.53
CA ASP A 90 -21.28 15.75 7.08
C ASP A 90 -19.88 16.17 7.54
N SER A 91 -19.45 15.61 8.67
CA SER A 91 -18.09 15.73 9.22
C SER A 91 -17.39 14.37 9.20
N TYR A 92 -16.14 14.35 8.78
CA TYR A 92 -15.26 13.18 8.84
C TYR A 92 -14.02 13.52 9.65
N VAL A 93 -13.73 12.75 10.68
CA VAL A 93 -12.53 12.87 11.50
C VAL A 93 -11.74 11.58 11.39
N TYR A 94 -10.48 11.69 10.95
CA TYR A 94 -9.56 10.57 10.81
C TYR A 94 -8.49 10.70 11.89
N VAL A 95 -8.46 9.76 12.82
CA VAL A 95 -7.45 9.65 13.88
C VAL A 95 -6.43 8.62 13.44
N ILE A 96 -5.20 9.06 13.18
CA ILE A 96 -4.11 8.22 12.68
C ILE A 96 -3.16 7.96 13.85
N PHE A 97 -2.86 6.68 14.07
CA PHE A 97 -2.00 6.19 15.15
C PHE A 97 -0.63 5.78 14.61
N ASP A 98 0.31 5.58 15.53
CA ASP A 98 1.58 4.94 15.22
C ASP A 98 1.39 3.46 14.81
N GLU A 99 2.45 2.86 14.26
CA GLU A 99 2.42 1.48 13.76
C GLU A 99 2.39 0.42 14.87
N ASP A 100 2.82 0.76 16.09
CA ASP A 100 2.86 -0.15 17.23
C ASP A 100 1.49 -0.28 17.92
N THR A 101 0.54 0.57 17.54
CA THR A 101 -0.79 0.63 18.13
C THR A 101 -1.70 -0.49 17.61
N ASP A 102 -2.26 -1.31 18.51
CA ASP A 102 -3.31 -2.26 18.13
C ASP A 102 -4.58 -1.54 17.63
N ALA A 103 -5.12 -1.99 16.49
CA ALA A 103 -6.27 -1.36 15.85
C ALA A 103 -7.53 -1.38 16.74
N TYR A 104 -7.79 -2.47 17.46
CA TYR A 104 -8.98 -2.55 18.33
C TYR A 104 -8.79 -1.77 19.63
N TRP A 105 -7.58 -1.67 20.14
CA TRP A 105 -7.22 -0.75 21.22
C TRP A 105 -7.49 0.70 20.80
N ALA A 106 -6.96 1.14 19.64
CA ALA A 106 -7.18 2.48 19.11
C ALA A 106 -8.67 2.80 18.97
N ARG A 107 -9.45 1.88 18.39
CA ARG A 107 -10.91 2.02 18.26
C ARG A 107 -11.59 2.15 19.63
N SER A 108 -11.17 1.36 20.61
CA SER A 108 -11.72 1.42 21.97
C SER A 108 -11.37 2.72 22.68
N ARG A 109 -10.15 3.24 22.50
CA ARG A 109 -9.72 4.55 23.03
C ARG A 109 -10.50 5.69 22.38
N VAL A 110 -10.62 5.69 21.06
CA VAL A 110 -11.40 6.69 20.33
C VAL A 110 -12.87 6.67 20.76
N LEU A 111 -13.47 5.49 20.94
CA LEU A 111 -14.85 5.36 21.40
C LEU A 111 -15.05 5.97 22.81
N GLU A 112 -14.09 5.80 23.71
CA GLU A 112 -14.14 6.41 25.05
C GLU A 112 -14.18 7.93 24.96
N TYR A 113 -13.27 8.55 24.21
CA TYR A 113 -13.24 10.00 24.02
C TYR A 113 -14.48 10.50 23.27
N LEU A 114 -14.95 9.74 22.26
CA LEU A 114 -16.16 10.07 21.54
C LEU A 114 -17.39 10.08 22.46
N SER A 115 -17.47 9.15 23.41
CA SER A 115 -18.58 9.11 24.38
C SER A 115 -18.60 10.31 25.33
N GLN A 116 -17.44 10.92 25.61
CA GLN A 116 -17.31 12.12 26.45
C GLN A 116 -17.69 13.40 25.69
N VAL A 117 -17.38 13.46 24.39
CA VAL A 117 -17.62 14.63 23.53
C VAL A 117 -19.00 14.61 22.89
N ALA A 118 -19.56 13.43 22.59
CA ALA A 118 -20.87 13.32 21.93
C ALA A 118 -22.00 14.14 22.60
N PRO A 119 -22.08 14.25 23.95
CA PRO A 119 -23.10 15.09 24.61
C PRO A 119 -22.94 16.60 24.39
N THR A 120 -21.75 17.09 24.00
CA THR A 120 -21.52 18.51 23.71
C THR A 120 -21.86 18.89 22.27
N LEU A 121 -22.02 17.90 21.39
CA LEU A 121 -22.40 18.11 19.99
C LEU A 121 -23.89 18.50 19.88
N PRO A 122 -24.29 19.19 18.79
CA PRO A 122 -25.69 19.45 18.51
C PRO A 122 -26.53 18.16 18.48
N SER A 123 -27.76 18.20 19.00
CA SER A 123 -28.63 17.01 19.12
C SER A 123 -29.02 16.33 17.80
N SER A 124 -28.89 17.05 16.68
CA SER A 124 -29.11 16.52 15.33
C SER A 124 -27.84 15.96 14.67
N ALA A 125 -26.67 16.25 15.23
CA ALA A 125 -25.41 15.65 14.80
C ALA A 125 -25.31 14.23 15.39
N ARG A 126 -25.15 13.23 14.53
CA ARG A 126 -25.09 11.82 14.94
C ARG A 126 -23.69 11.26 14.68
N PRO A 127 -22.78 11.32 15.66
CA PRO A 127 -21.45 10.76 15.51
C PRO A 127 -21.50 9.24 15.48
N GLN A 128 -20.74 8.64 14.57
CA GLN A 128 -20.64 7.18 14.42
C GLN A 128 -19.19 6.80 14.17
N LEU A 129 -18.79 5.67 14.77
CA LEU A 129 -17.49 5.06 14.47
C LEU A 129 -17.56 4.43 13.07
N GLY A 130 -16.54 4.66 12.25
CA GLY A 130 -16.40 4.04 10.94
C GLY A 130 -16.15 2.53 11.02
N PRO A 131 -16.13 1.84 9.88
CA PRO A 131 -15.86 0.39 9.81
C PRO A 131 -14.47 0.05 10.38
N ASP A 132 -14.23 -1.22 10.70
CA ASP A 132 -12.90 -1.75 11.08
C ASP A 132 -12.02 -2.00 9.85
N ALA A 133 -11.99 -1.00 8.96
CA ALA A 133 -11.29 -1.04 7.68
C ALA A 133 -10.90 0.38 7.22
N THR A 134 -10.04 0.44 6.21
CA THR A 134 -9.54 1.68 5.60
C THR A 134 -9.92 1.76 4.12
N GLY A 135 -9.54 2.85 3.44
CA GLY A 135 -9.70 2.97 1.98
C GLY A 135 -8.94 1.88 1.18
N VAL A 136 -7.92 1.25 1.78
CA VAL A 136 -7.18 0.11 1.20
C VAL A 136 -7.99 -1.18 1.29
N GLY A 137 -9.02 -1.25 2.15
CA GLY A 137 -9.90 -2.41 2.28
C GLY A 137 -10.83 -2.67 1.09
N TRP A 138 -10.83 -1.81 0.06
CA TRP A 138 -11.69 -1.95 -1.11
C TRP A 138 -11.20 -3.06 -2.03
N VAL A 139 -11.69 -4.28 -1.81
CA VAL A 139 -11.16 -5.50 -2.45
C VAL A 139 -11.97 -5.95 -3.66
N TYR A 140 -13.27 -5.63 -3.69
CA TYR A 140 -14.18 -6.06 -4.76
C TYR A 140 -15.29 -5.03 -4.98
N LEU A 141 -15.45 -4.56 -6.22
CA LEU A 141 -16.52 -3.65 -6.61
C LEU A 141 -17.35 -4.27 -7.75
N TYR A 142 -18.64 -4.02 -7.70
CA TYR A 142 -19.58 -4.41 -8.75
C TYR A 142 -20.60 -3.31 -9.04
N ALA A 143 -21.18 -3.35 -10.23
CA ALA A 143 -22.32 -2.55 -10.66
C ALA A 143 -23.54 -3.44 -10.87
N LEU A 144 -24.71 -2.95 -10.48
CA LEU A 144 -26.03 -3.50 -10.75
C LEU A 144 -26.61 -2.77 -11.94
N VAL A 145 -27.00 -3.53 -12.95
CA VAL A 145 -27.63 -3.01 -14.15
C VAL A 145 -28.81 -3.89 -14.54
N ASP A 146 -29.84 -3.26 -15.11
CA ASP A 146 -30.92 -3.95 -15.81
C ASP A 146 -31.02 -3.41 -17.24
N ARG A 147 -30.55 -4.21 -18.20
CA ARG A 147 -30.56 -3.84 -19.62
C ARG A 147 -31.95 -3.99 -20.26
N THR A 148 -32.90 -4.64 -19.58
CA THR A 148 -34.28 -4.79 -20.04
C THR A 148 -35.13 -3.55 -19.75
N GLY A 149 -34.69 -2.71 -18.80
CA GLY A 149 -35.40 -1.50 -18.38
C GLY A 149 -36.63 -1.75 -17.51
N ARG A 150 -36.76 -2.94 -16.91
CA ARG A 150 -37.88 -3.28 -16.01
C ARG A 150 -37.70 -2.67 -14.63
N HIS A 151 -36.46 -2.54 -14.17
CA HIS A 151 -36.07 -1.96 -12.88
C HIS A 151 -35.33 -0.65 -13.07
N ASP A 152 -35.72 0.37 -12.30
CA ASP A 152 -35.06 1.66 -12.33
C ASP A 152 -33.92 1.77 -11.29
N LEU A 153 -33.24 2.92 -11.25
CA LEU A 153 -32.15 3.16 -10.30
C LEU A 153 -32.58 3.15 -8.83
N SER A 154 -33.87 3.35 -8.55
CA SER A 154 -34.41 3.28 -7.20
C SER A 154 -34.64 1.84 -6.78
N ASP A 155 -35.20 1.02 -7.65
CA ASP A 155 -35.37 -0.42 -7.43
C ASP A 155 -34.01 -1.11 -7.22
N LEU A 156 -33.03 -0.82 -8.09
CA LEU A 156 -31.67 -1.35 -7.97
C LEU A 156 -30.97 -0.87 -6.69
N ARG A 157 -31.22 0.37 -6.27
CA ARG A 157 -30.67 0.92 -5.02
C ARG A 157 -31.28 0.25 -3.81
N SER A 158 -32.59 0.01 -3.80
CA SER A 158 -33.28 -0.73 -2.75
C SER A 158 -32.81 -2.18 -2.68
N LEU A 159 -32.61 -2.83 -3.83
CA LEU A 159 -32.03 -4.19 -3.89
C LEU A 159 -30.62 -4.23 -3.28
N GLN A 160 -29.79 -3.23 -3.57
CA GLN A 160 -28.46 -3.10 -2.98
C GLN A 160 -28.52 -2.92 -1.45
N ASP A 161 -29.31 -1.96 -0.98
CA ASP A 161 -29.33 -1.57 0.44
C ASP A 161 -30.00 -2.61 1.34
N TRP A 162 -31.04 -3.30 0.85
CA TRP A 162 -31.89 -4.17 1.68
C TRP A 162 -31.74 -5.66 1.43
N PHE A 163 -31.05 -6.08 0.36
CA PHE A 163 -30.78 -7.49 0.07
C PHE A 163 -29.28 -7.78 -0.03
N LEU A 164 -28.60 -7.25 -1.06
CA LEU A 164 -27.20 -7.61 -1.34
C LEU A 164 -26.26 -7.19 -0.22
N LYS A 165 -26.44 -6.00 0.35
CA LYS A 165 -25.64 -5.51 1.48
C LYS A 165 -25.64 -6.51 2.64
N TYR A 166 -26.82 -6.95 3.09
CA TYR A 166 -26.93 -7.87 4.23
C TYR A 166 -26.39 -9.26 3.92
N GLU A 167 -26.66 -9.79 2.73
CA GLU A 167 -26.18 -11.11 2.33
C GLU A 167 -24.64 -11.15 2.24
N LEU A 168 -24.02 -10.11 1.70
CA LEU A 168 -22.57 -10.02 1.54
C LEU A 168 -21.85 -9.64 2.83
N GLN A 169 -22.46 -8.86 3.73
CA GLN A 169 -21.89 -8.56 5.05
C GLN A 169 -21.75 -9.81 5.94
N THR A 170 -22.46 -10.90 5.63
CA THR A 170 -22.32 -12.17 6.38
C THR A 170 -21.05 -12.96 6.01
N VAL A 171 -20.36 -12.58 4.94
CA VAL A 171 -19.17 -13.28 4.47
C VAL A 171 -18.00 -13.01 5.44
N PRO A 172 -17.30 -14.04 5.94
CA PRO A 172 -16.10 -13.86 6.75
C PRO A 172 -15.05 -12.96 6.06
N GLY A 173 -14.38 -12.12 6.84
CA GLY A 173 -13.40 -11.14 6.35
C GLY A 173 -14.01 -9.83 5.83
N VAL A 174 -15.32 -9.76 5.57
CA VAL A 174 -16.00 -8.51 5.20
C VAL A 174 -16.25 -7.65 6.44
N SER A 175 -15.86 -6.38 6.37
CA SER A 175 -16.14 -5.34 7.36
C SER A 175 -17.45 -4.61 7.03
N GLU A 176 -17.56 -4.15 5.79
CA GLU A 176 -18.69 -3.35 5.33
C GLU A 176 -19.01 -3.67 3.87
N VAL A 177 -20.29 -3.56 3.52
CA VAL A 177 -20.74 -3.50 2.13
C VAL A 177 -21.52 -2.21 1.96
N SER A 178 -21.05 -1.36 1.05
CA SER A 178 -21.53 0.02 0.94
C SER A 178 -22.03 0.29 -0.47
N ALA A 179 -23.17 0.97 -0.55
CA ALA A 179 -23.75 1.37 -1.82
C ALA A 179 -23.05 2.62 -2.37
N ILE A 180 -22.98 2.69 -3.69
CA ILE A 180 -22.41 3.82 -4.44
C ILE A 180 -23.34 4.15 -5.61
N GLY A 181 -23.69 5.43 -5.77
CA GLY A 181 -24.66 5.86 -6.78
C GLY A 181 -26.11 5.42 -6.50
N GLY A 182 -26.92 5.36 -7.55
CA GLY A 182 -28.36 5.06 -7.46
C GLY A 182 -29.23 6.18 -6.89
N MET A 183 -30.53 5.88 -6.75
CA MET A 183 -31.54 6.81 -6.27
C MET A 183 -32.28 6.25 -5.06
N VAL A 184 -31.97 6.73 -3.84
CA VAL A 184 -32.73 6.32 -2.66
C VAL A 184 -34.18 6.81 -2.78
N LYS A 185 -35.14 5.89 -2.74
CA LYS A 185 -36.57 6.19 -2.76
C LYS A 185 -36.92 7.13 -1.60
N GLN A 186 -37.61 8.23 -1.90
CA GLN A 186 -38.07 9.21 -0.93
C GLN A 186 -39.53 9.56 -1.20
N TYR A 187 -40.34 9.59 -0.15
CA TYR A 187 -41.70 10.12 -0.20
C TYR A 187 -41.64 11.64 -0.10
N GLN A 188 -42.06 12.33 -1.16
CA GLN A 188 -41.95 13.77 -1.29
C GLN A 188 -43.30 14.44 -1.13
N VAL A 189 -43.49 15.16 -0.02
CA VAL A 189 -44.67 15.99 0.24
C VAL A 189 -44.38 17.42 -0.24
N ARG A 190 -44.92 17.75 -1.42
CA ARG A 190 -44.77 19.07 -2.07
C ARG A 190 -45.94 19.96 -1.68
N VAL A 191 -45.74 20.83 -0.69
CA VAL A 191 -46.81 21.68 -0.15
C VAL A 191 -47.03 22.92 -1.01
N ASP A 192 -48.28 23.20 -1.32
CA ASP A 192 -48.67 24.40 -2.05
C ASP A 192 -48.80 25.59 -1.09
N PRO A 193 -47.88 26.59 -1.16
CA PRO A 193 -47.91 27.73 -0.26
C PRO A 193 -49.15 28.61 -0.41
N GLU A 194 -49.78 28.64 -1.60
CA GLU A 194 -50.99 29.42 -1.83
C GLU A 194 -52.20 28.81 -1.10
N LYS A 195 -52.27 27.49 -1.05
CA LYS A 195 -53.29 26.79 -0.27
C LYS A 195 -53.10 26.95 1.22
N LEU A 196 -51.86 26.90 1.70
CA LEU A 196 -51.56 27.21 3.10
C LEU A 196 -52.00 28.62 3.47
N ARG A 197 -51.74 29.59 2.58
CA ARG A 197 -52.14 30.99 2.74
C ARG A 197 -53.66 31.15 2.78
N ALA A 198 -54.38 30.48 1.88
CA ALA A 198 -55.84 30.54 1.81
C ALA A 198 -56.52 29.93 3.06
N LEU A 199 -55.91 28.91 3.64
CA LEU A 199 -56.43 28.19 4.82
C LEU A 199 -55.85 28.71 6.15
N GLY A 200 -54.89 29.63 6.11
CA GLY A 200 -54.23 30.17 7.31
C GLY A 200 -53.43 29.12 8.09
N ILE A 201 -52.85 28.13 7.41
CA ILE A 201 -52.14 27.00 8.05
C ILE A 201 -50.63 27.22 7.95
N PRO A 202 -49.92 27.33 9.08
CA PRO A 202 -48.46 27.40 9.07
C PRO A 202 -47.82 26.09 8.60
N LEU A 203 -46.67 26.18 7.92
CA LEU A 203 -45.92 25.00 7.47
C LEU A 203 -45.53 24.04 8.62
N ALA A 204 -45.25 24.58 9.81
CA ALA A 204 -44.92 23.80 11.00
C ALA A 204 -46.06 22.86 11.44
N HIS A 205 -47.32 23.24 11.16
CA HIS A 205 -48.48 22.40 11.44
C HIS A 205 -48.48 21.14 10.57
N ILE A 206 -48.15 21.29 9.29
CA ILE A 206 -48.03 20.17 8.34
C ILE A 206 -46.95 19.18 8.80
N GLN A 207 -45.77 19.70 9.17
CA GLN A 207 -44.69 18.88 9.69
C GLN A 207 -45.12 18.09 10.94
N THR A 208 -45.78 18.75 11.88
CA THR A 208 -46.25 18.10 13.12
C THR A 208 -47.31 17.03 12.83
N ALA A 209 -48.22 17.28 11.89
CA ALA A 209 -49.22 16.31 11.47
C ALA A 209 -48.59 15.06 10.85
N ILE A 210 -47.58 15.22 9.98
CA ILE A 210 -46.87 14.08 9.38
C ILE A 210 -46.15 13.25 10.44
N VAL A 211 -45.45 13.89 11.39
CA VAL A 211 -44.73 13.18 12.46
C VAL A 211 -45.70 12.41 13.35
N ARG A 212 -46.84 13.01 13.74
CA ARG A 212 -47.85 12.36 14.59
C ARG A 212 -48.63 11.26 13.86
N GLY A 213 -48.71 11.33 12.54
CA GLY A 213 -49.41 10.37 11.69
C GLY A 213 -48.64 9.08 11.38
N ASN A 214 -47.44 8.89 11.94
CA ASN A 214 -46.58 7.75 11.62
C ASN A 214 -45.99 7.09 12.87
N GLN A 215 -46.81 6.32 13.59
CA GLN A 215 -46.39 5.62 14.80
C GLN A 215 -47.25 4.39 15.10
N GLU A 216 -46.68 3.43 15.81
CA GLU A 216 -47.42 2.32 16.42
C GLU A 216 -47.24 2.34 17.93
N VAL A 217 -48.29 1.91 18.65
CA VAL A 217 -48.28 1.88 20.12
C VAL A 217 -48.77 0.51 20.60
N GLY A 218 -48.02 -0.10 21.51
CA GLY A 218 -48.46 -1.27 22.28
C GLY A 218 -49.20 -0.83 23.54
N ALA A 219 -50.35 -1.43 23.82
CA ALA A 219 -51.21 -1.09 24.97
C ALA A 219 -51.33 -2.28 25.95
N SER A 220 -50.20 -2.92 26.27
CA SER A 220 -50.10 -4.08 27.17
C SER A 220 -50.93 -5.29 26.67
N VAL A 221 -51.35 -6.14 27.60
CA VAL A 221 -52.18 -7.32 27.36
C VAL A 221 -53.53 -7.20 28.06
N VAL A 222 -54.56 -7.83 27.48
CA VAL A 222 -55.84 -8.09 28.13
C VAL A 222 -55.95 -9.59 28.34
N GLU A 223 -56.13 -10.02 29.58
CA GLU A 223 -56.33 -11.45 29.90
C GLU A 223 -57.80 -11.84 29.66
N MET A 224 -58.02 -12.82 28.80
CA MET A 224 -59.35 -13.36 28.49
C MET A 224 -59.26 -14.86 28.28
N ALA A 225 -60.15 -15.62 28.91
CA ALA A 225 -60.22 -17.08 28.78
C ALA A 225 -58.87 -17.78 29.01
N GLU A 226 -58.17 -17.41 30.09
CA GLU A 226 -56.85 -17.95 30.47
C GLU A 226 -55.73 -17.71 29.42
N ALA A 227 -55.93 -16.75 28.51
CA ALA A 227 -54.94 -16.33 27.51
C ALA A 227 -54.70 -14.82 27.55
N GLU A 228 -53.47 -14.40 27.26
CA GLU A 228 -53.09 -13.00 27.13
C GLU A 228 -53.27 -12.52 25.67
N TYR A 229 -54.08 -11.49 25.47
CA TYR A 229 -54.26 -10.83 24.18
C TYR A 229 -53.45 -9.54 24.15
N MET A 230 -52.37 -9.51 23.37
CA MET A 230 -51.56 -8.32 23.16
C MET A 230 -52.34 -7.25 22.39
N VAL A 231 -52.52 -6.08 23.00
CA VAL A 231 -53.21 -4.95 22.37
C VAL A 231 -52.19 -4.13 21.58
N ARG A 232 -52.37 -4.07 20.27
CA ARG A 232 -51.54 -3.27 19.35
C ARG A 232 -52.40 -2.28 18.59
N ALA A 233 -52.00 -1.01 18.57
CA ALA A 233 -52.59 0.03 17.73
C ALA A 233 -51.66 0.32 16.55
N SER A 234 -52.13 0.02 15.34
CA SER A 234 -51.42 0.28 14.09
C SER A 234 -51.52 1.74 13.67
N GLY A 235 -50.47 2.27 13.03
CA GLY A 235 -50.46 3.65 12.51
C GLY A 235 -49.22 4.02 11.69
N TYR A 236 -48.51 3.04 11.14
CA TYR A 236 -47.40 3.31 10.22
C TYR A 236 -47.90 3.69 8.83
N LEU A 237 -47.17 4.58 8.17
CA LEU A 237 -47.36 4.92 6.76
C LEU A 237 -46.81 3.79 5.88
N GLN A 238 -47.68 3.15 5.10
CA GLN A 238 -47.32 2.06 4.17
C GLN A 238 -47.20 2.53 2.72
N GLY A 239 -47.76 3.69 2.39
CA GLY A 239 -47.67 4.25 1.05
C GLY A 239 -48.15 5.69 0.93
N ILE A 240 -48.29 6.14 -0.32
CA ILE A 240 -48.69 7.52 -0.66
C ILE A 240 -50.12 7.82 -0.17
N ASP A 241 -51.02 6.84 -0.24
CA ASP A 241 -52.42 7.06 0.13
C ASP A 241 -52.61 7.32 1.62
N ASP A 242 -51.80 6.69 2.48
CA ASP A 242 -51.82 6.98 3.91
C ASP A 242 -51.41 8.43 4.18
N LEU A 243 -50.32 8.88 3.55
CA LEU A 243 -49.86 10.27 3.61
C LEU A 243 -50.97 11.25 3.17
N ARG A 244 -51.70 10.94 2.10
CA ARG A 244 -52.81 11.78 1.59
C ARG A 244 -53.94 11.96 2.59
N THR A 245 -54.16 10.97 3.46
CA THR A 245 -55.26 10.96 4.44
C THR A 245 -54.90 11.52 5.81
N ILE A 246 -53.66 12.01 6.00
CA ILE A 246 -53.25 12.63 7.27
C ILE A 246 -54.14 13.85 7.56
N PRO A 247 -54.82 13.88 8.72
CA PRO A 247 -55.70 14.99 9.06
C PRO A 247 -54.90 16.22 9.51
N LEU A 248 -55.29 17.39 9.01
CA LEU A 248 -54.76 18.70 9.37
C LEU A 248 -55.70 19.47 10.30
N GLY A 249 -56.91 18.97 10.54
CA GLY A 249 -57.93 19.61 11.37
C GLY A 249 -59.30 19.51 10.71
N VAL A 250 -60.24 20.28 11.24
CA VAL A 250 -61.58 20.43 10.68
C VAL A 250 -61.85 21.91 10.43
N ASP A 251 -62.51 22.23 9.32
CA ASP A 251 -63.01 23.59 9.07
C ASP A 251 -64.19 23.91 10.02
N VAL A 252 -64.61 25.18 10.06
CA VAL A 252 -65.73 25.70 10.85
C VAL A 252 -67.03 24.92 10.58
N ASN A 253 -67.18 24.37 9.36
CA ASN A 253 -68.32 23.55 8.95
C ASN A 253 -68.19 22.05 9.33
N GLY A 254 -67.13 21.64 10.04
CA GLY A 254 -66.88 20.26 10.44
C GLY A 254 -66.33 19.35 9.34
N THR A 255 -65.95 19.91 8.18
CA THR A 255 -65.33 19.13 7.10
C THR A 255 -63.85 18.88 7.43
N PRO A 256 -63.37 17.63 7.37
CA PRO A 256 -61.96 17.34 7.66
C PRO A 256 -61.08 17.89 6.54
N LEU A 257 -60.02 18.59 6.94
CA LEU A 257 -58.96 19.01 6.05
C LEU A 257 -57.83 17.97 6.09
N LEU A 258 -57.40 17.51 4.93
CA LEU A 258 -56.40 16.45 4.79
C LEU A 258 -55.14 16.97 4.10
N LEU A 259 -54.04 16.23 4.24
CA LEU A 259 -52.76 16.61 3.63
C LEU A 259 -52.84 16.73 2.10
N ARG A 260 -53.62 15.86 1.44
CA ARG A 260 -53.85 15.94 -0.01
C ARG A 260 -54.51 17.24 -0.47
N ASP A 261 -55.20 17.93 0.41
CA ASP A 261 -55.90 19.16 0.05
C ASP A 261 -54.89 20.31 -0.13
N VAL A 262 -53.76 20.26 0.58
CA VAL A 262 -52.73 21.32 0.61
C VAL A 262 -51.38 20.91 -0.01
N ALA A 263 -51.17 19.63 -0.32
CA ALA A 263 -49.90 19.14 -0.85
C ALA A 263 -50.08 18.09 -1.94
N ASP A 264 -49.16 18.11 -2.91
CA ASP A 264 -48.98 17.03 -3.87
C ASP A 264 -47.94 16.03 -3.34
N ILE A 265 -48.29 14.74 -3.31
CA ILE A 265 -47.49 13.69 -2.69
C ILE A 265 -47.10 12.68 -3.76
N GLY A 266 -45.80 12.51 -3.95
CA GLY A 266 -45.23 11.60 -4.93
C GLY A 266 -43.97 10.92 -4.43
N LEU A 267 -43.47 9.98 -5.23
CA LEU A 267 -42.15 9.38 -5.03
C LEU A 267 -41.11 10.13 -5.85
N GLY A 268 -39.92 10.29 -5.28
CA GLY A 268 -38.78 10.87 -5.96
C GLY A 268 -37.47 10.43 -5.31
N PRO A 269 -36.33 10.82 -5.89
CA PRO A 269 -35.03 10.50 -5.33
C PRO A 269 -34.70 11.42 -4.15
N GLN A 270 -34.07 10.87 -3.11
CA GLN A 270 -33.36 11.66 -2.11
C GLN A 270 -32.22 12.46 -2.77
N MET A 271 -31.83 13.58 -2.15
CA MET A 271 -30.65 14.34 -2.55
C MET A 271 -29.41 13.43 -2.61
N ARG A 272 -28.71 13.46 -3.76
CA ARG A 272 -27.52 12.65 -4.01
C ARG A 272 -26.25 13.43 -3.75
N ARG A 273 -25.27 12.76 -3.13
CA ARG A 273 -23.89 13.26 -2.94
C ARG A 273 -22.83 12.36 -3.59
N GLY A 274 -23.27 11.34 -4.32
CA GLY A 274 -22.45 10.48 -5.15
C GLY A 274 -23.25 9.97 -6.33
N ILE A 275 -22.59 9.80 -7.48
CA ILE A 275 -23.13 9.18 -8.69
C ILE A 275 -22.15 8.09 -9.12
N ALA A 276 -22.69 6.99 -9.62
CA ALA A 276 -21.93 5.93 -10.28
C ALA A 276 -22.39 5.79 -11.74
N GLU A 277 -21.45 5.51 -12.62
CA GLU A 277 -21.63 5.37 -14.06
C GLU A 277 -20.92 4.09 -14.54
N LEU A 278 -21.47 3.44 -15.56
CA LEU A 278 -20.85 2.26 -16.16
C LEU A 278 -20.65 2.42 -17.67
N ASN A 279 -19.39 2.33 -18.10
CA ASN A 279 -18.91 2.27 -19.49
C ASN A 279 -19.30 3.48 -20.37
N GLY A 280 -19.72 4.59 -19.78
CA GLY A 280 -20.30 5.70 -20.52
C GLY A 280 -21.72 5.43 -21.03
N GLU A 281 -22.35 4.30 -20.73
CA GLU A 281 -23.68 3.95 -21.25
C GLU A 281 -24.83 4.52 -20.40
N GLY A 282 -24.58 4.87 -19.14
CA GLY A 282 -25.61 5.33 -18.22
C GLY A 282 -25.21 5.23 -16.74
N GLU A 283 -26.03 5.87 -15.90
CA GLU A 283 -25.90 5.76 -14.44
C GLU A 283 -26.21 4.33 -13.98
N ALA A 284 -25.50 3.87 -12.97
CA ALA A 284 -25.68 2.55 -12.37
C ALA A 284 -25.71 2.63 -10.83
N VAL A 285 -26.08 1.53 -10.19
CA VAL A 285 -25.93 1.36 -8.73
C VAL A 285 -24.76 0.43 -8.50
N GLY A 286 -23.74 0.84 -7.74
CA GLY A 286 -22.66 -0.06 -7.39
C GLY A 286 -22.72 -0.53 -5.94
N GLY A 287 -21.96 -1.59 -5.67
CA GLY A 287 -21.63 -2.06 -4.33
C GLY A 287 -20.12 -2.18 -4.17
N ILE A 288 -19.62 -1.69 -3.03
CA ILE A 288 -18.22 -1.80 -2.62
C ILE A 288 -18.16 -2.80 -1.47
N VAL A 289 -17.34 -3.83 -1.61
CA VAL A 289 -17.02 -4.75 -0.52
C VAL A 289 -15.71 -4.31 0.12
N VAL A 290 -15.82 -3.92 1.39
CA VAL A 290 -14.70 -3.47 2.20
C VAL A 290 -14.26 -4.62 3.12
N MET A 291 -13.04 -5.10 2.93
CA MET A 291 -12.39 -6.09 3.77
C MET A 291 -11.97 -5.47 5.11
N ARG A 292 -12.10 -6.24 6.18
CA ARG A 292 -11.59 -5.88 7.51
C ARG A 292 -10.07 -5.80 7.51
N PHE A 293 -9.54 -4.88 8.30
CA PHE A 293 -8.11 -4.70 8.51
C PHE A 293 -7.43 -6.01 8.97
N GLY A 294 -6.32 -6.39 8.32
CA GLY A 294 -5.53 -7.58 8.65
C GLY A 294 -6.09 -8.94 8.19
N GLU A 295 -7.27 -8.99 7.55
CA GLU A 295 -7.84 -10.23 7.00
C GLU A 295 -7.23 -10.59 5.63
N ASN A 296 -7.50 -11.81 5.14
CA ASN A 296 -7.00 -12.25 3.83
C ASN A 296 -7.91 -11.78 2.67
N ALA A 297 -7.35 -10.97 1.77
CA ALA A 297 -8.08 -10.45 0.61
C ALA A 297 -8.55 -11.55 -0.35
N GLN A 298 -7.69 -12.50 -0.67
CA GLN A 298 -8.00 -13.57 -1.62
C GLN A 298 -9.15 -14.46 -1.13
N GLU A 299 -9.13 -14.87 0.13
CA GLU A 299 -10.16 -15.69 0.76
C GLU A 299 -11.49 -14.93 0.88
N THR A 300 -11.45 -13.67 1.32
CA THR A 300 -12.63 -12.81 1.42
C THR A 300 -13.31 -12.64 0.05
N ILE A 301 -12.52 -12.33 -1.00
CA ILE A 301 -13.06 -12.17 -2.37
C ILE A 301 -13.64 -13.49 -2.88
N ASN A 302 -12.99 -14.63 -2.62
CA ASN A 302 -13.52 -15.94 -3.01
C ASN A 302 -14.86 -16.23 -2.33
N GLY A 303 -14.99 -15.92 -1.03
CA GLY A 303 -16.24 -16.02 -0.28
C GLY A 303 -17.34 -15.12 -0.86
N VAL A 304 -17.01 -13.88 -1.21
CA VAL A 304 -17.92 -12.92 -1.84
C VAL A 304 -18.39 -13.42 -3.21
N LYS A 305 -17.47 -13.88 -4.06
CA LYS A 305 -17.81 -14.44 -5.39
C LYS A 305 -18.72 -15.65 -5.25
N ALA A 306 -18.40 -16.58 -4.36
CA ALA A 306 -19.23 -17.75 -4.11
C ALA A 306 -20.63 -17.36 -3.64
N LYS A 307 -20.74 -16.39 -2.73
CA LYS A 307 -22.02 -15.86 -2.26
C LYS A 307 -22.80 -15.19 -3.39
N LEU A 308 -22.17 -14.35 -4.21
CA LEU A 308 -22.80 -13.72 -5.37
C LEU A 308 -23.37 -14.75 -6.37
N GLU A 309 -22.63 -15.82 -6.66
CA GLU A 309 -23.14 -16.91 -7.52
C GLU A 309 -24.41 -17.55 -6.94
N THR A 310 -24.49 -17.75 -5.61
CA THR A 310 -25.73 -18.25 -4.98
C THR A 310 -26.87 -17.23 -5.05
N LEU A 311 -26.56 -15.94 -4.96
CA LEU A 311 -27.57 -14.87 -4.94
C LEU A 311 -28.15 -14.59 -6.33
N LYS A 312 -27.44 -14.94 -7.42
CA LYS A 312 -27.94 -14.77 -8.79
C LYS A 312 -29.32 -15.38 -9.01
N ALA A 313 -29.61 -16.52 -8.39
CA ALA A 313 -30.91 -17.18 -8.50
C ALA A 313 -32.06 -16.42 -7.79
N GLY A 314 -31.73 -15.56 -6.81
CA GLY A 314 -32.68 -14.72 -6.08
C GLY A 314 -32.81 -13.30 -6.63
N LEU A 315 -32.06 -12.94 -7.67
CA LEU A 315 -32.18 -11.62 -8.29
C LEU A 315 -33.46 -11.51 -9.12
N PRO A 316 -34.08 -10.32 -9.19
CA PRO A 316 -35.18 -10.07 -10.12
C PRO A 316 -34.77 -10.32 -11.58
N GLU A 317 -35.71 -10.77 -12.39
CA GLU A 317 -35.47 -11.06 -13.81
C GLU A 317 -35.00 -9.80 -14.56
N GLY A 318 -33.82 -9.86 -15.19
CA GLY A 318 -33.22 -8.74 -15.92
C GLY A 318 -32.06 -8.05 -15.17
N VAL A 319 -31.97 -8.23 -13.85
CA VAL A 319 -30.90 -7.65 -13.03
C VAL A 319 -29.62 -8.46 -13.15
N GLU A 320 -28.51 -7.80 -13.50
CA GLU A 320 -27.18 -8.38 -13.63
C GLU A 320 -26.20 -7.70 -12.65
N ILE A 321 -25.29 -8.51 -12.09
CA ILE A 321 -24.16 -8.05 -11.29
C ILE A 321 -22.90 -8.09 -12.15
N VAL A 322 -22.40 -6.91 -12.54
CA VAL A 322 -21.19 -6.76 -13.35
C VAL A 322 -20.02 -6.41 -12.44
N THR A 323 -19.01 -7.27 -12.38
CA THR A 323 -17.76 -6.99 -11.65
C THR A 323 -16.97 -5.89 -12.34
N VAL A 324 -16.62 -4.83 -11.61
CA VAL A 324 -15.88 -3.67 -12.15
C VAL A 324 -14.47 -3.54 -11.56
N TYR A 325 -14.21 -4.11 -10.39
CA TYR A 325 -12.87 -4.22 -9.82
C TYR A 325 -12.74 -5.50 -9.00
N ASP A 326 -11.61 -6.19 -9.14
CA ASP A 326 -11.34 -7.48 -8.51
C ASP A 326 -9.85 -7.66 -8.19
N ARG A 327 -9.49 -7.40 -6.92
CA ARG A 327 -8.10 -7.49 -6.46
C ARG A 327 -7.52 -8.90 -6.55
N SER A 328 -8.34 -9.96 -6.53
CA SER A 328 -7.83 -11.34 -6.59
C SER A 328 -7.04 -11.65 -7.88
N LYS A 329 -7.35 -10.96 -8.98
CA LYS A 329 -6.59 -11.09 -10.24
C LYS A 329 -5.16 -10.55 -10.10
N LEU A 330 -4.98 -9.44 -9.38
CA LEU A 330 -3.66 -8.90 -9.08
C LEU A 330 -2.87 -9.87 -8.19
N ILE A 331 -3.49 -10.36 -7.11
CA ILE A 331 -2.88 -11.31 -6.18
C ILE A 331 -2.39 -12.56 -6.94
N THR A 332 -3.27 -13.16 -7.74
CA THR A 332 -2.94 -14.37 -8.50
C THR A 332 -1.80 -14.13 -9.50
N ARG A 333 -1.84 -13.03 -10.27
CA ARG A 333 -0.76 -12.68 -11.22
C ARG A 333 0.58 -12.44 -10.53
N ALA A 334 0.58 -11.72 -9.41
CA ALA A 334 1.80 -11.44 -8.64
C ALA A 334 2.42 -12.72 -8.10
N VAL A 335 1.60 -13.61 -7.52
CA VAL A 335 2.03 -14.88 -6.94
C VAL A 335 2.51 -15.86 -8.01
N ASP A 336 1.80 -15.97 -9.14
CA ASP A 336 2.20 -16.81 -10.27
C ASP A 336 3.50 -16.33 -10.90
N SER A 337 3.66 -15.01 -11.06
CA SER A 337 4.90 -14.39 -11.54
C SER A 337 6.09 -14.76 -10.64
N LEU A 338 5.91 -14.67 -9.32
CA LEU A 338 6.95 -15.01 -8.35
C LEU A 338 7.23 -16.51 -8.29
N TRP A 339 6.22 -17.36 -8.35
CA TRP A 339 6.42 -18.81 -8.42
C TRP A 339 7.20 -19.22 -9.66
N LYS A 340 6.88 -18.61 -10.81
CA LYS A 340 7.62 -18.81 -12.05
C LYS A 340 9.07 -18.38 -11.88
N SER A 341 9.31 -17.17 -11.36
CA SER A 341 10.66 -16.67 -11.09
C SER A 341 11.41 -17.62 -10.14
N LEU A 342 10.85 -17.98 -8.99
CA LEU A 342 11.46 -18.92 -8.02
C LEU A 342 11.81 -20.28 -8.65
N LEU A 343 10.96 -20.81 -9.53
CA LEU A 343 11.23 -22.04 -10.28
C LEU A 343 12.37 -21.86 -11.28
N GLU A 344 12.41 -20.74 -11.99
CA GLU A 344 13.50 -20.38 -12.91
C GLU A 344 14.82 -20.23 -12.14
N GLU A 345 14.84 -19.54 -11.01
CA GLU A 345 16.00 -19.40 -10.14
C GLU A 345 16.49 -20.77 -9.67
N LEU A 346 15.60 -21.61 -9.13
CA LEU A 346 15.93 -22.95 -8.67
C LEU A 346 16.53 -23.80 -9.80
N ALA A 347 15.95 -23.73 -11.00
CA ALA A 347 16.42 -24.47 -12.16
C ALA A 347 17.79 -23.99 -12.66
N ILE A 348 18.01 -22.67 -12.72
CA ILE A 348 19.28 -22.07 -13.14
C ILE A 348 20.38 -22.37 -12.13
N VAL A 349 20.10 -22.21 -10.85
CA VAL A 349 21.04 -22.53 -9.77
C VAL A 349 21.40 -24.03 -9.79
N ALA A 350 20.41 -24.91 -9.96
CA ALA A 350 20.64 -26.34 -10.14
C ALA A 350 21.54 -26.63 -11.36
N LEU A 351 21.30 -25.95 -12.49
CA LEU A 351 22.11 -26.08 -13.70
C LEU A 351 23.55 -25.64 -13.47
N VAL A 352 23.77 -24.50 -12.82
CA VAL A 352 25.11 -24.00 -12.45
C VAL A 352 25.84 -25.03 -11.58
N CYS A 353 25.18 -25.59 -10.56
CA CYS A 353 25.77 -26.63 -9.73
C CYS A 353 26.12 -27.91 -10.50
N VAL A 354 25.31 -28.32 -11.48
CA VAL A 354 25.63 -29.49 -12.33
C VAL A 354 26.85 -29.23 -13.21
N ILE A 355 26.92 -28.04 -13.82
CA ILE A 355 28.03 -27.64 -14.71
C ILE A 355 29.35 -27.59 -13.93
N PHE A 356 29.38 -26.91 -12.79
CA PHE A 356 30.62 -26.74 -12.04
C PHE A 356 31.04 -27.99 -11.26
N LEU A 357 30.11 -28.80 -10.74
CA LEU A 357 30.46 -30.03 -10.01
C LEU A 357 30.73 -31.22 -10.94
N PHE A 358 30.23 -31.20 -12.19
CA PHE A 358 30.37 -32.24 -13.21
C PHE A 358 30.06 -33.67 -12.69
N HIS A 359 29.17 -33.74 -11.70
CA HIS A 359 28.73 -34.97 -11.04
C HIS A 359 27.31 -34.77 -10.50
N VAL A 360 26.31 -35.24 -11.26
CA VAL A 360 24.88 -35.01 -11.01
C VAL A 360 24.46 -35.35 -9.57
N ARG A 361 24.97 -36.45 -9.01
CA ARG A 361 24.60 -36.86 -7.63
C ARG A 361 25.14 -35.90 -6.57
N SER A 362 26.27 -35.25 -6.82
CA SER A 362 26.78 -34.22 -5.92
C SER A 362 25.93 -32.97 -5.99
N SER A 363 25.51 -32.57 -7.19
CA SER A 363 24.60 -31.44 -7.40
C SER A 363 23.23 -31.66 -6.76
N LEU A 364 22.71 -32.90 -6.73
CA LEU A 364 21.46 -33.23 -6.04
C LEU A 364 21.47 -32.87 -4.54
N VAL A 365 22.63 -32.92 -3.88
CA VAL A 365 22.73 -32.52 -2.46
C VAL A 365 22.41 -31.04 -2.31
N ALA A 366 23.01 -30.20 -3.15
CA ALA A 366 22.79 -28.76 -3.15
C ALA A 366 21.37 -28.39 -3.61
N VAL A 367 20.84 -29.11 -4.60
CA VAL A 367 19.47 -28.91 -5.10
C VAL A 367 18.42 -29.29 -4.05
N ILE A 368 18.63 -30.35 -3.26
CA ILE A 368 17.68 -30.75 -2.20
C ILE A 368 17.72 -29.79 -1.01
N SER A 369 18.87 -29.18 -0.69
CA SER A 369 18.96 -28.22 0.42
C SER A 369 18.14 -26.95 0.19
N LEU A 370 17.94 -26.53 -1.06
CA LEU A 370 17.19 -25.32 -1.39
C LEU A 370 15.69 -25.41 -1.00
N PRO A 371 14.90 -26.39 -1.49
CA PRO A 371 13.52 -26.57 -1.06
C PRO A 371 13.38 -26.76 0.46
N LEU A 372 14.33 -27.44 1.12
CA LEU A 372 14.30 -27.63 2.57
C LEU A 372 14.41 -26.29 3.32
N GLY A 373 15.31 -25.40 2.88
CA GLY A 373 15.45 -24.07 3.47
C GLY A 373 14.21 -23.20 3.23
N ILE A 374 13.64 -23.25 2.01
CA ILE A 374 12.41 -22.54 1.66
C ILE A 374 11.24 -23.03 2.52
N LEU A 375 11.03 -24.35 2.62
CA LEU A 375 9.98 -24.95 3.45
C LEU A 375 10.15 -24.55 4.92
N THR A 376 11.39 -24.51 5.43
CA THR A 376 11.66 -24.04 6.80
C THR A 376 11.24 -22.58 6.99
N ALA A 377 11.52 -21.70 6.01
CA ALA A 377 11.06 -20.31 6.05
C ALA A 377 9.52 -20.23 6.09
N PHE A 378 8.81 -21.01 5.27
CA PHE A 378 7.34 -21.06 5.31
C PHE A 378 6.77 -21.55 6.64
N ILE A 379 7.43 -22.48 7.34
CA ILE A 379 7.01 -22.92 8.68
C ILE A 379 7.04 -21.73 9.65
N VAL A 380 8.14 -20.97 9.65
CA VAL A 380 8.29 -19.81 10.54
C VAL A 380 7.31 -18.70 10.16
N MET A 381 7.16 -18.41 8.86
CA MET A 381 6.18 -17.43 8.35
C MET A 381 4.76 -17.76 8.80
N TYR A 382 4.35 -19.03 8.65
CA TYR A 382 3.02 -19.49 9.05
C TYR A 382 2.79 -19.33 10.55
N TRP A 383 3.79 -19.63 11.39
CA TRP A 383 3.67 -19.49 12.84
C TRP A 383 3.67 -18.03 13.31
N GLN A 384 4.39 -17.15 12.61
CA GLN A 384 4.42 -15.71 12.88
C GLN A 384 3.17 -14.98 12.32
N GLY A 385 2.44 -15.59 11.39
CA GLY A 385 1.28 -14.98 10.73
C GLY A 385 1.65 -14.08 9.54
N LEU A 386 2.86 -14.22 8.97
CA LEU A 386 3.26 -13.49 7.77
C LEU A 386 2.57 -14.08 6.53
N ASN A 387 1.94 -13.23 5.72
CA ASN A 387 1.36 -13.61 4.44
C ASN A 387 2.43 -13.80 3.34
N ALA A 388 2.11 -14.62 2.34
CA ALA A 388 2.88 -14.78 1.12
C ALA A 388 2.49 -13.68 0.13
N ASN A 389 3.40 -12.75 -0.11
CA ASN A 389 3.22 -11.59 -0.98
C ASN A 389 4.52 -11.29 -1.76
N ILE A 390 4.52 -10.25 -2.61
CA ILE A 390 5.70 -9.90 -3.42
C ILE A 390 6.96 -9.69 -2.58
N MET A 391 6.84 -9.04 -1.42
CA MET A 391 7.96 -8.74 -0.53
C MET A 391 8.46 -9.98 0.20
N SER A 392 7.57 -10.78 0.78
CA SER A 392 7.96 -12.00 1.51
C SER A 392 8.49 -13.10 0.59
N LEU A 393 7.91 -13.30 -0.60
CA LEU A 393 8.45 -14.24 -1.59
C LEU A 393 9.74 -13.71 -2.22
N GLY A 394 9.84 -12.40 -2.47
CA GLY A 394 11.06 -11.76 -2.97
C GLY A 394 12.25 -11.94 -2.02
N GLY A 395 12.03 -11.92 -0.70
CA GLY A 395 13.07 -12.21 0.29
C GLY A 395 13.61 -13.64 0.22
N ILE A 396 12.72 -14.62 -0.02
CA ILE A 396 13.12 -16.02 -0.29
C ILE A 396 13.93 -16.10 -1.58
N ALA A 397 13.48 -15.43 -2.64
CA ALA A 397 14.11 -15.46 -3.94
C ALA A 397 15.54 -14.90 -3.89
N ILE A 398 15.70 -13.73 -3.26
CA ILE A 398 17.01 -13.11 -3.00
C ILE A 398 17.93 -14.04 -2.19
N ALA A 399 17.36 -14.87 -1.29
CA ALA A 399 18.14 -15.80 -0.49
C ALA A 399 18.64 -17.01 -1.29
N ILE A 400 17.91 -17.52 -2.29
CA ILE A 400 18.25 -18.76 -3.03
C ILE A 400 19.69 -18.75 -3.55
N GLY A 401 20.10 -17.62 -4.13
CA GLY A 401 21.44 -17.46 -4.70
C GLY A 401 22.59 -17.61 -3.69
N ALA A 402 22.36 -17.24 -2.43
CA ALA A 402 23.34 -17.35 -1.33
C ALA A 402 23.12 -18.60 -0.46
N MET A 403 21.90 -19.13 -0.40
CA MET A 403 21.57 -20.33 0.38
C MET A 403 22.35 -21.55 -0.08
N ILE A 404 22.67 -21.65 -1.36
CA ILE A 404 23.33 -22.83 -1.92
C ILE A 404 24.84 -22.87 -1.62
N ASP A 405 25.44 -21.74 -1.24
CA ASP A 405 26.89 -21.62 -1.08
C ASP A 405 27.46 -22.53 0.00
N GLY A 406 26.78 -22.60 1.15
CA GLY A 406 27.17 -23.52 2.22
C GLY A 406 27.23 -24.98 1.75
N ALA A 407 26.25 -25.42 0.96
CA ALA A 407 26.23 -26.77 0.40
C ALA A 407 27.33 -26.98 -0.66
N ILE A 408 27.50 -26.02 -1.58
CA ILE A 408 28.52 -26.07 -2.63
C ILE A 408 29.92 -26.20 -2.04
N VAL A 409 30.29 -25.36 -1.07
CA VAL A 409 31.64 -25.34 -0.53
C VAL A 409 31.93 -26.62 0.27
N MET A 410 30.94 -27.18 0.98
CA MET A 410 31.09 -28.48 1.64
C MET A 410 31.28 -29.63 0.64
N ILE A 411 30.46 -29.68 -0.41
CA ILE A 411 30.57 -30.70 -1.47
C ILE A 411 31.94 -30.63 -2.13
N GLU A 412 32.41 -29.43 -2.46
CA GLU A 412 33.71 -29.22 -3.07
C GLU A 412 34.85 -29.65 -2.13
N ASN A 413 34.78 -29.30 -0.84
CA ASN A 413 35.80 -29.72 0.11
C ASN A 413 35.86 -31.26 0.24
N MET A 414 34.70 -31.92 0.17
CA MET A 414 34.64 -33.38 0.12
C MET A 414 35.22 -33.96 -1.17
N HIS A 415 34.94 -33.37 -2.34
CA HIS A 415 35.59 -33.79 -3.60
C HIS A 415 37.11 -33.73 -3.50
N LYS A 416 37.65 -32.66 -2.90
CA LYS A 416 39.09 -32.49 -2.70
C LYS A 416 39.68 -33.54 -1.75
N HIS A 417 38.94 -33.94 -0.72
CA HIS A 417 39.34 -35.03 0.18
C HIS A 417 39.31 -36.39 -0.52
N MET A 418 38.32 -36.63 -1.39
CA MET A 418 38.22 -37.87 -2.18
C MET A 418 39.36 -38.04 -3.19
N GLU A 419 39.96 -36.95 -3.68
CA GLU A 419 41.15 -37.02 -4.54
C GLU A 419 42.39 -37.51 -3.79
N ARG A 420 42.52 -37.17 -2.51
CA ARG A 420 43.65 -37.57 -1.65
C ARG A 420 43.44 -38.96 -1.04
N THR A 421 42.21 -39.26 -0.64
CA THR A 421 41.84 -40.50 0.05
C THR A 421 40.65 -41.15 -0.65
N PRO A 422 40.84 -42.27 -1.39
CA PRO A 422 39.74 -42.94 -2.07
C PRO A 422 38.71 -43.48 -1.06
N LEU A 423 37.43 -43.30 -1.38
CA LEU A 423 36.33 -43.76 -0.53
C LEU A 423 36.20 -45.29 -0.55
N THR A 424 36.27 -45.88 0.63
CA THR A 424 35.89 -47.28 0.91
C THR A 424 34.62 -47.30 1.78
N PRO A 425 33.86 -48.41 1.82
CA PRO A 425 32.69 -48.53 2.69
C PRO A 425 32.99 -48.26 4.18
N GLU A 426 34.22 -48.52 4.61
CA GLU A 426 34.68 -48.40 6.00
C GLU A 426 35.13 -46.98 6.36
N ASN A 427 35.81 -46.25 5.46
CA ASN A 427 36.35 -44.92 5.75
C ASN A 427 35.39 -43.77 5.39
N ARG A 428 34.30 -44.05 4.67
CA ARG A 428 33.44 -43.03 4.04
C ARG A 428 32.90 -41.99 5.00
N TRP A 429 32.24 -42.44 6.07
CA TRP A 429 31.60 -41.53 7.02
C TRP A 429 32.61 -40.69 7.80
N ARG A 430 33.81 -41.25 8.03
CA ARG A 430 34.93 -40.51 8.60
C ARG A 430 35.41 -39.42 7.65
N VAL A 431 35.61 -39.72 6.37
CA VAL A 431 36.01 -38.72 5.35
C VAL A 431 34.96 -37.62 5.21
N VAL A 432 33.66 -37.96 5.26
CA VAL A 432 32.57 -36.97 5.26
C VAL A 432 32.65 -36.07 6.50
N ALA A 433 32.78 -36.65 7.69
CA ALA A 433 32.84 -35.88 8.93
C ALA A 433 34.09 -34.98 8.99
N ASP A 434 35.25 -35.49 8.58
CA ASP A 434 36.51 -34.74 8.57
C ASP A 434 36.47 -33.59 7.56
N SER A 435 36.00 -33.85 6.33
CA SER A 435 35.87 -32.82 5.29
C SER A 435 34.83 -31.74 5.63
N ALA A 436 33.70 -32.12 6.25
CA ALA A 436 32.70 -31.16 6.70
C ALA A 436 33.16 -30.36 7.93
N ALA A 437 33.89 -30.98 8.87
CA ALA A 437 34.40 -30.30 10.06
C ALA A 437 35.47 -29.24 9.74
N GLU A 438 36.25 -29.41 8.67
CA GLU A 438 37.29 -28.46 8.28
C GLU A 438 36.72 -27.10 7.82
N VAL A 439 35.65 -27.11 7.02
CA VAL A 439 35.07 -25.88 6.44
C VAL A 439 33.77 -25.44 7.12
N GLY A 440 33.11 -26.34 7.85
CA GLY A 440 31.81 -26.10 8.47
C GLY A 440 31.75 -24.88 9.40
N PRO A 441 32.71 -24.66 10.32
CA PRO A 441 32.70 -23.47 11.17
C PRO A 441 32.75 -22.16 10.36
N ALA A 442 33.66 -22.06 9.39
CA ALA A 442 33.81 -20.85 8.58
C ALA A 442 32.55 -20.55 7.75
N LEU A 443 31.95 -21.60 7.16
CA LEU A 443 30.72 -21.48 6.36
C LEU A 443 29.53 -21.07 7.22
N PHE A 444 29.35 -21.71 8.38
CA PHE A 444 28.27 -21.37 9.31
C PHE A 444 28.34 -19.91 9.75
N PHE A 445 29.53 -19.43 10.13
CA PHE A 445 29.71 -18.01 10.49
C PHE A 445 29.51 -17.07 9.31
N SER A 446 29.91 -17.46 8.10
CA SER A 446 29.70 -16.63 6.90
C SER A 446 28.21 -16.47 6.55
N LEU A 447 27.43 -17.55 6.61
CA LEU A 447 25.97 -17.49 6.39
C LEU A 447 25.26 -16.74 7.52
N LEU A 448 25.76 -16.85 8.75
CA LEU A 448 25.28 -16.06 9.88
C LEU A 448 25.54 -14.56 9.68
N ILE A 449 26.70 -14.17 9.11
CA ILE A 449 26.98 -12.77 8.78
C ILE A 449 25.94 -12.23 7.80
N ILE A 450 25.60 -12.97 6.74
CA ILE A 450 24.59 -12.57 5.75
C ILE A 450 23.20 -12.44 6.39
N THR A 451 22.89 -13.33 7.33
CA THR A 451 21.63 -13.34 8.07
C THR A 451 21.54 -12.11 8.98
N VAL A 452 22.56 -11.88 9.81
CA VAL A 452 22.58 -10.83 10.83
C VAL A 452 22.81 -9.45 10.20
N SER A 453 23.51 -9.34 9.08
CA SER A 453 23.70 -8.06 8.38
C SER A 453 22.39 -7.48 7.83
N PHE A 454 21.32 -8.27 7.80
CA PHE A 454 19.99 -7.82 7.39
C PHE A 454 19.10 -7.37 8.55
N ILE A 455 19.48 -7.64 9.81
CA ILE A 455 18.71 -7.22 10.99
C ILE A 455 18.48 -5.71 11.03
N PRO A 456 19.45 -4.84 10.67
CA PRO A 456 19.21 -3.39 10.67
C PRO A 456 18.08 -2.92 9.75
N VAL A 457 17.63 -3.73 8.77
CA VAL A 457 16.46 -3.39 7.94
C VAL A 457 15.18 -3.33 8.78
N PHE A 458 15.09 -4.06 9.90
CA PHE A 458 13.94 -4.01 10.82
C PHE A 458 13.83 -2.71 11.62
N THR A 459 14.80 -1.79 11.51
CA THR A 459 14.68 -0.46 12.15
C THR A 459 14.06 0.58 11.22
N LEU A 460 13.68 0.19 10.01
CA LEU A 460 12.81 1.00 9.15
C LEU A 460 11.41 1.02 9.75
N GLU A 461 10.80 2.19 9.82
CA GLU A 461 9.51 2.44 10.48
C GLU A 461 8.41 2.69 9.44
N ALA A 462 7.16 2.74 9.87
CA ALA A 462 6.00 3.13 9.08
C ALA A 462 5.86 2.37 7.73
N GLN A 463 5.67 3.10 6.61
CA GLN A 463 5.38 2.50 5.32
C GLN A 463 6.57 1.71 4.77
N GLU A 464 7.79 2.26 4.86
CA GLU A 464 9.00 1.55 4.48
C GLU A 464 9.24 0.31 5.35
N GLY A 465 9.00 0.40 6.66
CA GLY A 465 9.09 -0.72 7.59
C GLY A 465 8.14 -1.86 7.24
N ARG A 466 6.84 -1.56 7.08
CA ARG A 466 5.80 -2.57 6.72
C ARG A 466 6.06 -3.21 5.36
N MET A 467 6.65 -2.45 4.43
CA MET A 467 6.98 -2.97 3.11
C MET A 467 8.18 -3.92 3.11
N PHE A 468 9.28 -3.56 3.76
CA PHE A 468 10.54 -4.33 3.69
C PHE A 468 10.74 -5.33 4.83
N SER A 469 10.02 -5.22 5.94
CA SER A 469 10.12 -6.18 7.06
C SER A 469 9.78 -7.62 6.64
N PRO A 470 8.69 -7.90 5.90
CA PRO A 470 8.40 -9.26 5.44
C PRO A 470 9.51 -9.84 4.55
N LEU A 471 10.12 -9.00 3.71
CA LEU A 471 11.27 -9.37 2.89
C LEU A 471 12.49 -9.71 3.76
N ALA A 472 12.78 -8.87 4.76
CA ALA A 472 13.89 -9.10 5.67
C ALA A 472 13.70 -10.37 6.51
N PHE A 473 12.49 -10.63 7.03
CA PHE A 473 12.15 -11.84 7.77
C PHE A 473 12.38 -13.10 6.95
N THR A 474 11.76 -13.17 5.78
CA THR A 474 11.83 -14.36 4.93
C THR A 474 13.24 -14.67 4.44
N LYS A 475 14.00 -13.65 4.03
CA LYS A 475 15.42 -13.80 3.71
C LYS A 475 16.20 -14.33 4.92
N THR A 476 15.98 -13.74 6.10
CA THR A 476 16.66 -14.13 7.35
C THR A 476 16.34 -15.58 7.72
N TYR A 477 15.07 -16.01 7.63
CA TYR A 477 14.65 -17.38 7.91
C TYR A 477 15.24 -18.38 6.91
N ALA A 478 15.21 -18.05 5.62
CA ALA A 478 15.76 -18.90 4.58
C ALA A 478 17.28 -19.07 4.73
N MET A 479 18.01 -18.00 5.04
CA MET A 479 19.47 -18.05 5.27
C MET A 479 19.83 -18.75 6.58
N ALA A 480 19.10 -18.48 7.68
CA ALA A 480 19.30 -19.16 8.96
C ALA A 480 19.02 -20.67 8.84
N ALA A 481 17.96 -21.04 8.12
CA ALA A 481 17.66 -22.43 7.81
C ALA A 481 18.76 -23.05 6.96
N SER A 482 19.26 -22.37 5.92
CA SER A 482 20.38 -22.88 5.12
C SER A 482 21.64 -23.08 5.97
N ALA A 483 21.98 -22.14 6.85
CA ALA A 483 23.13 -22.28 7.75
C ALA A 483 23.00 -23.51 8.68
N ALA A 484 21.81 -23.74 9.24
CA ALA A 484 21.54 -24.91 10.07
C ALA A 484 21.57 -26.22 9.26
N LEU A 485 20.97 -26.25 8.08
CA LEU A 485 20.95 -27.40 7.17
C LEU A 485 22.34 -27.74 6.65
N ALA A 486 23.18 -26.74 6.40
CA ALA A 486 24.56 -26.91 5.95
C ALA A 486 25.40 -27.71 6.96
N VAL A 487 25.21 -27.54 8.27
CA VAL A 487 25.98 -28.27 9.30
C VAL A 487 25.29 -29.55 9.81
N THR A 488 24.06 -29.84 9.36
CA THR A 488 23.26 -30.99 9.83
C THR A 488 22.91 -31.96 8.70
N VAL A 489 22.04 -31.54 7.77
CA VAL A 489 21.49 -32.37 6.70
C VAL A 489 22.46 -32.54 5.54
N VAL A 490 23.17 -31.48 5.15
CA VAL A 490 24.11 -31.51 4.01
C VAL A 490 25.21 -32.57 4.19
N PRO A 491 25.91 -32.69 5.34
CA PRO A 491 26.93 -33.73 5.53
C PRO A 491 26.35 -35.14 5.43
N VAL A 492 25.14 -35.35 5.93
CA VAL A 492 24.44 -36.64 5.83
C VAL A 492 24.09 -36.96 4.38
N LEU A 493 23.54 -36.00 3.63
CA LEU A 493 23.20 -36.16 2.21
C LEU A 493 24.45 -36.36 1.35
N MET A 494 25.54 -35.64 1.62
CA MET A 494 26.86 -35.87 1.00
C MET A 494 27.31 -37.32 1.18
N GLY A 495 27.21 -37.83 2.41
CA GLY A 495 27.52 -39.20 2.76
C GLY A 495 26.60 -40.25 2.13
N TYR A 496 25.41 -39.89 1.64
CA TYR A 496 24.56 -40.80 0.86
C TYR A 496 24.80 -40.68 -0.65
N PHE A 497 24.74 -39.47 -1.21
CA PHE A 497 24.70 -39.22 -2.65
C PHE A 497 26.06 -39.18 -3.34
N ILE A 498 27.12 -38.73 -2.65
CA ILE A 498 28.46 -38.65 -3.25
C ILE A 498 29.08 -40.05 -3.27
N ARG A 499 28.85 -40.77 -4.39
CA ARG A 499 29.33 -42.14 -4.69
C ARG A 499 29.86 -42.22 -6.12
N GLY A 500 30.93 -42.98 -6.33
CA GLY A 500 31.46 -43.31 -7.66
C GLY A 500 32.74 -42.55 -8.00
N ARG A 501 33.11 -42.53 -9.28
CA ARG A 501 34.31 -41.82 -9.78
C ARG A 501 33.99 -40.33 -9.93
N VAL A 502 34.43 -39.52 -8.97
CA VAL A 502 34.44 -38.06 -9.10
C VAL A 502 35.61 -37.68 -10.00
N VAL A 503 35.35 -36.84 -11.00
CA VAL A 503 36.38 -36.37 -11.94
C VAL A 503 37.27 -35.36 -11.21
N PRO A 504 38.61 -35.53 -11.22
CA PRO A 504 39.51 -34.60 -10.56
C PRO A 504 39.36 -33.15 -11.07
N GLU A 505 39.58 -32.18 -10.19
CA GLU A 505 39.41 -30.74 -10.41
C GLU A 505 40.04 -30.25 -11.73
N ARG A 506 41.24 -30.74 -12.05
CA ARG A 506 42.02 -30.37 -13.25
C ARG A 506 41.46 -30.91 -14.56
N LYS A 507 40.52 -31.86 -14.50
CA LYS A 507 39.91 -32.51 -15.67
C LYS A 507 38.52 -31.96 -16.00
N ASN A 508 37.91 -31.14 -15.13
CA ASN A 508 36.69 -30.42 -15.48
C ASN A 508 37.02 -29.35 -16.55
N PRO A 509 36.37 -29.38 -17.73
CA PRO A 509 36.68 -28.45 -18.83
C PRO A 509 36.44 -26.99 -18.44
N VAL A 510 35.38 -26.70 -17.68
CA VAL A 510 35.03 -25.34 -17.24
C VAL A 510 36.11 -24.81 -16.30
N ASN A 511 36.50 -25.60 -15.30
CA ASN A 511 37.51 -25.18 -14.35
C ASN A 511 38.90 -25.01 -14.98
N ARG A 512 39.26 -25.90 -15.92
CA ARG A 512 40.54 -25.79 -16.64
C ARG A 512 40.63 -24.48 -17.42
N VAL A 513 39.55 -24.06 -18.10
CA VAL A 513 39.50 -22.79 -18.82
C VAL A 513 39.56 -21.60 -17.86
N LEU A 514 38.80 -21.64 -16.76
CA LEU A 514 38.80 -20.57 -15.75
C LEU A 514 40.18 -20.39 -15.11
N ILE A 515 40.82 -21.48 -14.66
CA ILE A 515 42.17 -21.43 -14.07
C ILE A 515 43.20 -20.98 -15.11
N ALA A 516 43.11 -21.47 -16.35
CA ALA A 516 44.02 -21.07 -17.42
C ALA A 516 43.90 -19.58 -17.78
N GLY A 517 42.71 -18.99 -17.69
CA GLY A 517 42.49 -17.56 -17.87
C GLY A 517 42.91 -16.71 -16.66
N TYR A 518 42.62 -17.19 -15.45
CA TYR A 518 42.89 -16.45 -14.21
C TYR A 518 44.37 -16.43 -13.81
N MET A 519 45.06 -17.57 -13.86
CA MET A 519 46.44 -17.68 -13.35
C MET A 519 47.46 -16.74 -14.03
N PRO A 520 47.41 -16.50 -15.36
CA PRO A 520 48.27 -15.51 -16.01
C PRO A 520 47.98 -14.08 -15.52
N VAL A 521 46.70 -13.74 -15.37
CA VAL A 521 46.27 -12.42 -14.91
C VAL A 521 46.71 -12.19 -13.47
N LEU A 522 46.49 -13.17 -12.58
CA LEU A 522 46.94 -13.10 -11.18
C LEU A 522 48.45 -12.93 -11.08
N LYS A 523 49.23 -13.72 -11.84
CA LYS A 523 50.71 -13.59 -11.86
C LYS A 523 51.16 -12.21 -12.35
N GLY A 524 50.49 -11.65 -13.35
CA GLY A 524 50.75 -10.29 -13.84
C GLY A 524 50.47 -9.23 -12.77
N VAL A 525 49.32 -9.36 -12.11
CA VAL A 525 48.85 -8.46 -11.06
C VAL A 525 49.73 -8.51 -9.80
N LEU A 526 50.21 -9.70 -9.40
CA LEU A 526 51.13 -9.87 -8.28
C LEU A 526 52.58 -9.43 -8.59
N ARG A 527 52.96 -9.34 -9.87
CA ARG A 527 54.28 -8.83 -10.29
C ARG A 527 54.39 -7.32 -10.10
N PHE A 528 53.28 -6.58 -10.26
CA PHE A 528 53.22 -5.13 -10.07
C PHE A 528 52.10 -4.75 -9.07
N PRO A 529 52.24 -5.13 -7.79
CA PRO A 529 51.16 -5.02 -6.81
C PRO A 529 50.75 -3.56 -6.54
N LYS A 530 51.69 -2.61 -6.59
CA LYS A 530 51.41 -1.17 -6.38
C LYS A 530 50.63 -0.55 -7.54
N THR A 531 50.90 -0.95 -8.79
CA THR A 531 50.17 -0.43 -9.95
C THR A 531 48.77 -1.01 -10.01
N THR A 532 48.56 -2.27 -9.58
CA THR A 532 47.22 -2.85 -9.47
C THR A 532 46.38 -2.10 -8.45
N LEU A 533 46.94 -1.76 -7.28
CA LEU A 533 46.21 -1.00 -6.27
C LEU A 533 45.86 0.43 -6.77
N MET A 534 46.80 1.08 -7.48
CA MET A 534 46.54 2.36 -8.14
C MET A 534 45.43 2.26 -9.19
N MET A 535 45.42 1.19 -9.99
CA MET A 535 44.38 0.95 -10.98
C MET A 535 43.02 0.70 -10.34
N ALA A 536 42.98 -0.07 -9.24
CA ALA A 536 41.77 -0.26 -8.46
C ALA A 536 41.24 1.06 -7.88
N LEU A 537 42.13 1.96 -7.43
CA LEU A 537 41.76 3.31 -6.98
C LEU A 537 41.22 4.18 -8.13
N VAL A 538 41.81 4.09 -9.33
CA VAL A 538 41.32 4.81 -10.52
C VAL A 538 39.93 4.29 -10.92
N VAL A 539 39.74 2.97 -10.97
CA VAL A 539 38.43 2.35 -11.20
C VAL A 539 37.44 2.78 -10.14
N PHE A 540 37.88 2.93 -8.88
CA PHE A 540 37.05 3.45 -7.81
C PHE A 540 36.60 4.89 -8.05
N LEU A 541 37.52 5.79 -8.42
CA LEU A 541 37.21 7.18 -8.70
C LEU A 541 36.30 7.35 -9.93
N ILE A 542 36.53 6.59 -10.99
CA ILE A 542 35.64 6.54 -12.17
C ILE A 542 34.27 5.95 -11.77
N GLY A 543 34.28 4.96 -10.89
CA GLY A 543 33.12 4.29 -10.33
C GLY A 543 32.12 5.19 -9.63
N ILE A 544 32.59 6.30 -9.06
CA ILE A 544 31.77 7.27 -8.33
C ILE A 544 31.05 8.24 -9.28
N TRP A 545 31.51 8.41 -10.52
CA TRP A 545 30.96 9.40 -11.46
C TRP A 545 29.43 9.28 -11.68
N PRO A 546 28.82 8.08 -11.84
CA PRO A 546 27.38 7.96 -12.04
C PRO A 546 26.53 8.31 -10.80
N VAL A 547 27.12 8.41 -9.61
CA VAL A 547 26.36 8.72 -8.37
C VAL A 547 25.60 10.03 -8.48
N ASN A 548 26.19 11.05 -9.12
CA ASN A 548 25.55 12.36 -9.31
C ASN A 548 24.58 12.39 -10.50
N LYS A 549 24.31 11.25 -11.13
CA LYS A 549 23.41 11.10 -12.29
C LYS A 549 22.19 10.24 -11.99
N ILE A 550 22.17 9.56 -10.85
CA ILE A 550 21.05 8.72 -10.42
C ILE A 550 20.09 9.60 -9.61
N GLY A 551 18.82 9.63 -10.00
CA GLY A 551 17.76 10.37 -9.30
C GLY A 551 17.35 9.68 -7.98
N SER A 552 16.38 10.25 -7.29
CA SER A 552 15.86 9.76 -6.02
C SER A 552 14.34 9.61 -6.03
N GLU A 553 13.87 8.45 -5.57
CA GLU A 553 12.45 8.15 -5.44
C GLU A 553 12.19 7.40 -4.13
N PHE A 554 10.97 7.43 -3.62
CA PHE A 554 10.64 6.66 -2.42
C PHE A 554 10.62 5.16 -2.73
N ILE A 555 9.71 4.76 -3.63
CA ILE A 555 9.48 3.38 -4.09
C ILE A 555 9.09 3.44 -5.58
N PRO A 556 9.55 2.48 -6.41
CA PRO A 556 9.14 2.40 -7.81
C PRO A 556 7.64 2.07 -7.94
N ASP A 557 7.01 2.63 -8.97
CA ASP A 557 5.60 2.41 -9.24
C ASP A 557 5.30 0.94 -9.58
N LEU A 558 4.41 0.33 -8.79
CA LEU A 558 3.92 -1.02 -9.02
C LEU A 558 2.81 -1.02 -10.08
N ASP A 559 2.93 -1.85 -11.11
CA ASP A 559 1.86 -2.05 -12.07
C ASP A 559 0.80 -3.02 -11.51
N GLU A 560 -0.34 -2.47 -11.06
CA GLU A 560 -1.48 -3.23 -10.54
C GLU A 560 -2.31 -3.89 -11.67
N GLY A 561 -2.06 -3.52 -12.92
CA GLY A 561 -2.73 -4.00 -14.13
C GLY A 561 -4.11 -3.39 -14.41
N ASP A 562 -4.77 -2.81 -13.41
CA ASP A 562 -5.94 -1.93 -13.59
C ASP A 562 -5.51 -0.49 -13.26
N LEU A 563 -6.17 0.50 -13.87
CA LEU A 563 -5.88 1.92 -13.67
C LEU A 563 -7.02 2.61 -12.92
N MET A 564 -6.70 3.74 -12.28
CA MET A 564 -7.67 4.63 -11.69
C MET A 564 -7.48 6.05 -12.25
N TYR A 565 -8.58 6.67 -12.68
CA TYR A 565 -8.60 8.05 -13.14
C TYR A 565 -9.21 8.94 -12.04
N MET A 566 -8.43 9.89 -11.52
CA MET A 566 -8.79 10.72 -10.36
C MET A 566 -8.65 12.22 -10.60
N PRO A 567 -9.32 12.79 -11.62
CA PRO A 567 -9.18 14.20 -11.91
C PRO A 567 -9.82 15.08 -10.82
N THR A 568 -9.39 16.33 -10.77
CA THR A 568 -9.96 17.36 -9.88
C THR A 568 -10.51 18.51 -10.70
N THR A 569 -11.65 19.05 -10.30
CA THR A 569 -12.22 20.27 -10.89
C THR A 569 -12.51 21.33 -9.83
N TYR A 570 -12.85 22.53 -10.28
CA TYR A 570 -13.14 23.65 -9.38
C TYR A 570 -14.41 23.42 -8.53
N PRO A 571 -14.44 23.95 -7.30
CA PRO A 571 -15.64 23.95 -6.48
C PRO A 571 -16.82 24.67 -7.13
N GLY A 572 -18.04 24.25 -6.75
CA GLY A 572 -19.29 24.82 -7.25
C GLY A 572 -19.97 24.03 -8.37
N LEU A 573 -19.44 22.85 -8.73
CA LEU A 573 -20.07 21.94 -9.68
C LEU A 573 -21.42 21.42 -9.15
N SER A 574 -22.48 21.54 -9.95
CA SER A 574 -23.79 21.00 -9.60
C SER A 574 -23.83 19.49 -9.84
N ILE A 575 -24.66 18.76 -9.07
CA ILE A 575 -24.81 17.30 -9.22
C ILE A 575 -25.22 16.89 -10.65
N GLY A 576 -26.02 17.71 -11.33
CA GLY A 576 -26.43 17.47 -12.71
C GLY A 576 -25.28 17.61 -13.70
N LYS A 577 -24.41 18.60 -13.52
CA LYS A 577 -23.22 18.78 -14.37
C LYS A 577 -22.12 17.78 -14.04
N ALA A 578 -21.97 17.43 -12.76
CA ALA A 578 -21.11 16.35 -12.28
C ALA A 578 -21.43 15.02 -12.97
N ARG A 579 -22.71 14.66 -13.07
CA ARG A 579 -23.17 13.50 -13.83
C ARG A 579 -22.73 13.55 -15.29
N GLU A 580 -22.99 14.68 -15.96
CA GLU A 580 -22.69 14.84 -17.38
C GLU A 580 -21.18 14.72 -17.63
N LEU A 581 -20.37 15.36 -16.77
CA LEU A 581 -18.92 15.31 -16.84
C LEU A 581 -18.41 13.88 -16.65
N LEU A 582 -18.88 13.18 -15.62
CA LEU A 582 -18.51 11.78 -15.36
C LEU A 582 -18.84 10.88 -16.57
N GLN A 583 -20.06 10.99 -17.10
CA GLN A 583 -20.46 10.17 -18.25
C GLN A 583 -19.63 10.51 -19.51
N GLN A 584 -19.28 11.78 -19.72
CA GLN A 584 -18.47 12.18 -20.86
C GLN A 584 -17.03 11.66 -20.75
N THR A 585 -16.41 11.73 -19.56
CA THR A 585 -15.08 11.16 -19.34
C THR A 585 -15.09 9.65 -19.52
N ASP A 586 -16.09 8.97 -18.97
CA ASP A 586 -16.16 7.51 -19.00
C ASP A 586 -16.39 6.98 -20.41
N LYS A 587 -17.24 7.67 -21.21
CA LYS A 587 -17.40 7.39 -22.64
C LYS A 587 -16.07 7.45 -23.38
N LEU A 588 -15.28 8.51 -23.16
CA LEU A 588 -13.99 8.66 -23.84
C LEU A 588 -13.01 7.56 -23.44
N ILE A 589 -12.90 7.27 -22.15
CA ILE A 589 -12.04 6.19 -21.64
C ILE A 589 -12.46 4.84 -22.26
N ALA A 590 -13.76 4.57 -22.33
CA ALA A 590 -14.30 3.32 -22.89
C ALA A 590 -14.04 3.16 -24.41
N THR A 591 -13.70 4.23 -25.15
CA THR A 591 -13.33 4.10 -26.57
C THR A 591 -11.96 3.49 -26.80
N VAL A 592 -11.09 3.44 -25.78
CA VAL A 592 -9.73 2.91 -25.92
C VAL A 592 -9.77 1.37 -25.95
N PRO A 593 -9.17 0.72 -26.96
CA PRO A 593 -9.31 -0.74 -27.17
C PRO A 593 -8.83 -1.62 -26.01
N GLU A 594 -7.82 -1.18 -25.26
CA GLU A 594 -7.26 -1.89 -24.11
C GLU A 594 -8.18 -1.86 -22.89
N VAL A 595 -9.16 -0.96 -22.84
CA VAL A 595 -10.10 -0.84 -21.73
C VAL A 595 -11.19 -1.90 -21.87
N LYS A 596 -11.47 -2.61 -20.77
CA LYS A 596 -12.53 -3.63 -20.69
C LYS A 596 -13.80 -3.06 -20.07
N THR A 597 -13.69 -2.42 -18.92
CA THR A 597 -14.81 -1.76 -18.24
C THR A 597 -14.36 -0.47 -17.59
N VAL A 598 -15.24 0.53 -17.57
CA VAL A 598 -15.04 1.82 -16.91
C VAL A 598 -16.14 2.00 -15.89
N PHE A 599 -15.79 2.13 -14.63
CA PHE A 599 -16.74 2.38 -13.55
C PHE A 599 -16.40 3.70 -12.88
N GLY A 600 -17.07 4.75 -13.33
CA GLY A 600 -16.91 6.09 -12.80
C GLY A 600 -17.69 6.31 -11.53
N LYS A 601 -17.05 7.02 -10.60
CA LYS A 601 -17.69 7.64 -9.44
C LYS A 601 -17.40 9.13 -9.45
N ILE A 602 -18.40 9.95 -9.13
CA ILE A 602 -18.17 11.34 -8.72
C ILE A 602 -18.83 11.57 -7.37
N GLY A 603 -18.12 12.20 -6.43
CA GLY A 603 -18.55 12.26 -5.03
C GLY A 603 -18.28 10.97 -4.28
N ARG A 604 -19.07 10.70 -3.24
CA ARG A 604 -18.80 9.64 -2.25
C ARG A 604 -19.83 8.51 -2.27
N ALA A 605 -19.37 7.32 -1.88
CA ALA A 605 -20.19 6.18 -1.48
C ALA A 605 -20.74 6.35 -0.04
N GLU A 606 -21.72 5.53 0.33
CA GLU A 606 -22.31 5.53 1.68
C GLU A 606 -21.43 4.78 2.70
N THR A 607 -20.17 5.19 2.85
CA THR A 607 -19.21 4.65 3.82
C THR A 607 -18.37 5.77 4.43
N ALA A 608 -17.80 5.53 5.61
CA ALA A 608 -16.84 6.44 6.24
C ALA A 608 -15.45 6.37 5.56
N THR A 609 -15.17 5.31 4.79
CA THR A 609 -13.90 5.13 4.07
C THR A 609 -13.77 5.99 2.81
N ASP A 610 -14.81 6.76 2.45
CA ASP A 610 -14.88 7.57 1.23
C ASP A 610 -15.28 9.03 1.50
N PRO A 611 -14.29 9.93 1.70
CA PRO A 611 -14.54 11.35 1.87
C PRO A 611 -14.55 12.13 0.54
N ALA A 612 -14.78 11.49 -0.61
CA ALA A 612 -14.67 12.18 -1.90
C ALA A 612 -15.74 13.29 -2.07
N PRO A 613 -15.34 14.55 -2.36
CA PRO A 613 -16.27 15.63 -2.68
C PRO A 613 -16.83 15.49 -4.10
N LEU A 614 -17.89 16.25 -4.42
CA LEU A 614 -18.46 16.31 -5.77
C LEU A 614 -17.54 16.92 -6.84
N THR A 615 -16.40 17.48 -6.44
CA THR A 615 -15.36 17.99 -7.33
C THR A 615 -14.32 16.94 -7.71
N MET A 616 -14.44 15.73 -7.16
CA MET A 616 -13.50 14.64 -7.37
C MET A 616 -14.21 13.47 -8.05
N ILE A 617 -13.63 13.06 -9.18
CA ILE A 617 -14.00 11.81 -9.87
C ILE A 617 -13.02 10.73 -9.42
N GLU A 618 -13.52 9.52 -9.26
CA GLU A 618 -12.72 8.31 -9.08
C GLU A 618 -13.28 7.24 -10.02
N THR A 619 -12.58 7.03 -11.13
CA THR A 619 -13.02 6.09 -12.15
C THR A 619 -12.11 4.88 -12.14
N PHE A 620 -12.67 3.70 -11.85
CA PHE A 620 -11.96 2.42 -11.90
C PHE A 620 -11.97 1.91 -13.34
N ILE A 621 -10.78 1.71 -13.91
CA ILE A 621 -10.59 1.29 -15.30
C ILE A 621 -9.99 -0.11 -15.28
N GLN A 622 -10.82 -1.10 -15.60
CA GLN A 622 -10.33 -2.46 -15.78
C GLN A 622 -9.74 -2.59 -17.18
N LEU A 623 -8.48 -3.00 -17.27
CA LEU A 623 -7.82 -3.24 -18.55
C LEU A 623 -8.01 -4.69 -18.99
N LYS A 624 -7.95 -4.90 -20.30
CA LYS A 624 -7.86 -6.24 -20.89
C LYS A 624 -6.51 -6.88 -20.52
N PRO A 625 -6.43 -8.22 -20.57
CA PRO A 625 -5.15 -8.92 -20.49
C PRO A 625 -4.11 -8.32 -21.45
N LYS A 626 -2.84 -8.20 -21.01
CA LYS A 626 -1.76 -7.52 -21.76
C LYS A 626 -1.49 -8.17 -23.13
N ASP A 627 -1.81 -9.46 -23.29
CA ASP A 627 -1.74 -10.21 -24.52
C ASP A 627 -2.78 -9.80 -25.58
N GLU A 628 -3.84 -9.09 -25.17
CA GLU A 628 -4.85 -8.51 -26.08
C GLU A 628 -4.56 -7.05 -26.47
N TRP A 629 -3.45 -6.47 -26.00
CA TRP A 629 -3.11 -5.07 -26.28
C TRP A 629 -2.55 -4.90 -27.69
N ARG A 630 -2.66 -3.68 -28.23
CA ARG A 630 -1.98 -3.31 -29.49
C ARG A 630 -0.46 -3.51 -29.37
N GLU A 631 0.18 -3.92 -30.46
CA GLU A 631 1.63 -4.15 -30.46
C GLU A 631 2.43 -2.92 -30.02
N GLY A 632 3.39 -3.12 -29.12
CA GLY A 632 4.25 -2.05 -28.60
C GLY A 632 3.59 -1.10 -27.60
N MET A 633 2.35 -1.36 -27.18
CA MET A 633 1.69 -0.62 -26.09
C MET A 633 2.30 -0.98 -24.73
N THR A 634 2.44 0.05 -23.90
CA THR A 634 2.88 -0.06 -22.51
C THR A 634 1.89 0.72 -21.64
N THR A 635 1.90 0.45 -20.34
CA THR A 635 1.04 1.16 -19.38
C THR A 635 1.27 2.68 -19.44
N GLU A 636 2.53 3.12 -19.60
CA GLU A 636 2.87 4.55 -19.76
C GLU A 636 2.35 5.15 -21.06
N LYS A 637 2.50 4.45 -22.20
CA LYS A 637 1.91 4.92 -23.47
C LYS A 637 0.39 4.99 -23.41
N LEU A 638 -0.23 4.04 -22.72
CA LEU A 638 -1.68 4.01 -22.51
C LEU A 638 -2.14 5.20 -21.66
N LYS A 639 -1.44 5.52 -20.57
CA LYS A 639 -1.71 6.73 -19.77
C LYS A 639 -1.57 7.99 -20.61
N GLN A 640 -0.52 8.10 -21.44
CA GLN A 640 -0.33 9.25 -22.33
C GLN A 640 -1.44 9.36 -23.38
N GLU A 641 -1.88 8.25 -23.98
CA GLU A 641 -3.01 8.23 -24.94
C GLU A 641 -4.33 8.62 -24.27
N LEU A 642 -4.60 8.09 -23.07
CA LEU A 642 -5.76 8.44 -22.27
C LEU A 642 -5.75 9.91 -21.85
N ASP A 643 -4.61 10.43 -21.41
CA ASP A 643 -4.47 11.84 -21.04
C ASP A 643 -4.65 12.78 -22.23
N ALA A 644 -4.10 12.40 -23.39
CA ALA A 644 -4.30 13.14 -24.63
C ALA A 644 -5.77 13.16 -25.08
N LEU A 645 -6.50 12.07 -24.86
CA LEU A 645 -7.90 11.90 -25.27
C LEU A 645 -8.88 12.62 -24.32
N VAL A 646 -8.70 12.46 -23.00
CA VAL A 646 -9.64 12.95 -21.99
C VAL A 646 -9.26 14.36 -21.56
N LYS A 647 -9.54 15.36 -22.41
CA LYS A 647 -9.24 16.77 -22.12
C LYS A 647 -10.51 17.60 -21.98
N PHE A 648 -10.75 18.10 -20.77
CA PHE A 648 -11.86 19.00 -20.47
C PHE A 648 -11.38 20.32 -19.85
N PRO A 649 -11.96 21.47 -20.24
CA PRO A 649 -11.63 22.75 -19.61
C PRO A 649 -11.95 22.74 -18.11
N GLY A 650 -10.98 23.14 -17.28
CA GLY A 650 -11.13 23.19 -15.82
C GLY A 650 -11.16 21.83 -15.12
N LEU A 651 -10.66 20.78 -15.79
CA LEU A 651 -10.45 19.46 -15.23
C LEU A 651 -8.95 19.12 -15.32
N THR A 652 -8.31 18.91 -14.17
CA THR A 652 -6.91 18.48 -14.11
C THR A 652 -6.87 16.98 -13.96
N ASN A 653 -6.32 16.28 -14.94
CA ASN A 653 -6.23 14.82 -14.96
C ASN A 653 -5.20 14.30 -13.97
N ALA A 654 -5.43 13.08 -13.48
CA ALA A 654 -4.46 12.30 -12.73
C ALA A 654 -4.72 10.81 -13.00
N TRP A 655 -3.70 10.09 -13.49
CA TRP A 655 -3.78 8.67 -13.85
C TRP A 655 -2.92 7.86 -12.88
N VAL A 656 -3.57 7.12 -12.00
CA VAL A 656 -2.93 6.52 -10.84
C VAL A 656 -3.31 5.05 -10.68
N MET A 657 -2.67 4.35 -9.75
CA MET A 657 -2.95 2.95 -9.45
C MET A 657 -3.87 2.83 -8.22
N PRO A 658 -4.91 1.98 -8.25
CA PRO A 658 -5.93 1.92 -7.19
C PRO A 658 -5.38 1.75 -5.76
N ILE A 659 -4.52 0.75 -5.53
CA ILE A 659 -4.01 0.42 -4.20
C ILE A 659 -2.98 1.46 -3.76
N LYS A 660 -2.03 1.83 -4.63
CA LYS A 660 -1.03 2.87 -4.36
C LYS A 660 -1.69 4.17 -3.90
N THR A 661 -2.66 4.68 -4.65
CA THR A 661 -3.29 5.97 -4.31
C THR A 661 -4.08 5.91 -3.01
N ARG A 662 -4.73 4.78 -2.70
CA ARG A 662 -5.41 4.62 -1.41
C ARG A 662 -4.42 4.60 -0.24
N ILE A 663 -3.24 4.01 -0.43
CA ILE A 663 -2.16 4.06 0.56
C ILE A 663 -1.66 5.50 0.72
N ASP A 664 -1.32 6.18 -0.37
CA ASP A 664 -0.78 7.55 -0.34
C ASP A 664 -1.76 8.55 0.34
N MET A 665 -3.05 8.45 0.01
CA MET A 665 -4.11 9.27 0.63
C MET A 665 -4.30 8.96 2.11
N LEU A 666 -4.18 7.70 2.52
CA LEU A 666 -4.29 7.31 3.92
C LEU A 666 -3.08 7.84 4.71
N ALA A 667 -1.89 7.64 4.15
CA ALA A 667 -0.59 7.97 4.71
C ALA A 667 -0.42 9.48 4.89
N THR A 668 -0.51 10.29 3.83
CA THR A 668 -0.24 11.75 3.87
C THR A 668 -1.46 12.64 3.71
N GLY A 669 -2.56 12.11 3.16
CA GLY A 669 -3.72 12.88 2.69
C GLY A 669 -3.56 13.36 1.24
N ILE A 670 -2.34 13.31 0.70
CA ILE A 670 -2.01 13.79 -0.65
C ILE A 670 -2.11 12.61 -1.63
N LYS A 671 -2.71 12.84 -2.79
CA LYS A 671 -2.88 11.82 -3.85
C LYS A 671 -1.81 11.85 -4.95
N THR A 672 -1.03 12.94 -5.03
CA THR A 672 0.08 13.13 -5.96
C THR A 672 1.43 12.83 -5.30
N PRO A 673 2.51 12.56 -6.07
CA PRO A 673 3.84 12.28 -5.51
C PRO A 673 4.35 13.40 -4.59
N VAL A 674 4.08 14.65 -4.96
CA VAL A 674 4.43 15.83 -4.18
C VAL A 674 3.16 16.59 -3.80
N GLY A 675 3.07 16.99 -2.53
CA GLY A 675 2.01 17.86 -2.04
C GLY A 675 2.55 18.95 -1.12
N ILE A 676 1.86 20.09 -1.10
CA ILE A 676 2.18 21.20 -0.20
C ILE A 676 0.96 21.50 0.66
N LYS A 677 1.15 21.47 1.98
CA LYS A 677 0.12 21.81 2.97
C LYS A 677 0.36 23.23 3.45
N VAL A 678 -0.65 24.08 3.29
CA VAL A 678 -0.66 25.48 3.77
C VAL A 678 -1.59 25.57 4.96
N ALA A 679 -1.01 25.74 6.16
CA ALA A 679 -1.77 25.84 7.41
C ALA A 679 -1.88 27.31 7.87
N GLY A 680 -3.05 27.71 8.34
CA GLY A 680 -3.33 29.08 8.77
C GLY A 680 -4.64 29.24 9.54
N GLU A 681 -4.99 30.48 9.90
CA GLU A 681 -6.25 30.81 10.59
C GLU A 681 -7.39 31.23 9.65
N ASP A 682 -7.07 31.79 8.48
CA ASP A 682 -8.04 32.29 7.52
C ASP A 682 -7.94 31.55 6.18
N LEU A 683 -9.07 30.99 5.73
CA LEU A 683 -9.19 30.25 4.48
C LEU A 683 -8.93 31.14 3.26
N GLU A 684 -9.29 32.43 3.29
CA GLU A 684 -9.06 33.32 2.16
C GLU A 684 -7.56 33.54 1.92
N GLU A 685 -6.80 33.72 3.00
CA GLU A 685 -5.35 33.90 2.91
C GLU A 685 -4.65 32.59 2.52
N ILE A 686 -5.08 31.44 3.06
CA ILE A 686 -4.62 30.12 2.61
C ILE A 686 -4.82 29.97 1.09
N GLN A 687 -5.99 30.39 0.57
CA GLN A 687 -6.27 30.31 -0.87
C GLN A 687 -5.34 31.21 -1.69
N LYS A 688 -5.03 32.43 -1.23
CA LYS A 688 -4.11 33.35 -1.92
C LYS A 688 -2.70 32.76 -1.99
N ILE A 689 -2.22 32.19 -0.87
CA ILE A 689 -0.92 31.51 -0.81
C ILE A 689 -0.91 30.33 -1.80
N GLY A 690 -1.96 29.51 -1.80
CA GLY A 690 -2.11 28.39 -2.73
C GLY A 690 -2.12 28.79 -4.21
N GLN A 691 -2.83 29.87 -4.57
CA GLN A 691 -2.82 30.41 -5.93
C GLN A 691 -1.46 30.97 -6.33
N ARG A 692 -0.73 31.56 -5.38
CA ARG A 692 0.63 32.01 -5.61
C ARG A 692 1.60 30.83 -5.81
N LEU A 693 1.43 29.76 -5.04
CA LEU A 693 2.18 28.51 -5.21
C LEU A 693 1.94 27.89 -6.60
N GLU A 694 0.70 27.86 -7.09
CA GLU A 694 0.40 27.39 -8.45
C GLU A 694 1.23 28.15 -9.51
N GLN A 695 1.22 29.49 -9.46
CA GLN A 695 1.97 30.31 -10.42
C GLN A 695 3.47 30.07 -10.37
N ILE A 696 4.02 29.93 -9.15
CA ILE A 696 5.45 29.74 -8.94
C ILE A 696 5.88 28.35 -9.44
N LEU A 697 5.11 27.31 -9.12
CA LEU A 697 5.47 25.92 -9.40
C LEU A 697 5.24 25.54 -10.87
N GLU A 698 4.31 26.18 -11.58
CA GLU A 698 4.11 25.97 -13.01
C GLU A 698 5.35 26.35 -13.84
N GLU A 699 6.17 27.28 -13.36
CA GLU A 699 7.43 27.68 -14.01
C GLU A 699 8.61 26.76 -13.67
N VAL A 700 8.47 25.87 -12.68
CA VAL A 700 9.53 24.94 -12.27
C VAL A 700 9.67 23.83 -13.31
N ALA A 701 10.89 23.60 -13.79
CA ALA A 701 11.16 22.53 -14.74
C ALA A 701 10.86 21.16 -14.12
N GLY A 702 10.12 20.32 -14.86
CA GLY A 702 9.67 18.99 -14.42
C GLY A 702 8.29 18.97 -13.77
N THR A 703 7.60 20.12 -13.70
CA THR A 703 6.20 20.19 -13.30
C THR A 703 5.28 19.76 -14.46
N ALA A 704 4.49 18.70 -14.27
CA ALA A 704 3.49 18.28 -15.24
C ALA A 704 2.17 19.06 -15.05
N SER A 705 1.72 19.17 -13.80
CA SER A 705 0.55 19.96 -13.42
C SER A 705 0.60 20.36 -11.95
N VAL A 706 0.01 21.52 -11.64
CA VAL A 706 -0.14 22.00 -10.26
C VAL A 706 -1.57 22.45 -10.04
N TYR A 707 -2.14 22.04 -8.92
CA TYR A 707 -3.46 22.47 -8.49
C TYR A 707 -3.51 22.65 -6.98
N SER A 708 -3.72 23.88 -6.55
CA SER A 708 -4.10 24.25 -5.19
C SER A 708 -5.61 24.27 -5.04
N GLU A 709 -6.09 23.59 -4.01
CA GLU A 709 -7.51 23.59 -3.68
C GLU A 709 -8.03 25.01 -3.43
N ARG A 710 -9.21 25.30 -3.99
CA ARG A 710 -9.92 26.57 -3.75
C ARG A 710 -10.73 26.44 -2.47
N VAL A 711 -10.06 26.63 -1.34
CA VAL A 711 -10.66 26.47 0.00
C VAL A 711 -11.85 27.40 0.26
N SER A 712 -11.95 28.53 -0.45
CA SER A 712 -13.09 29.49 -0.38
C SER A 712 -13.85 29.61 -1.72
N GLY A 713 -13.93 28.52 -2.50
CA GLY A 713 -14.56 28.50 -3.84
C GLY A 713 -16.05 28.12 -3.90
N GLY A 714 -16.69 27.87 -2.75
CA GLY A 714 -18.10 27.49 -2.66
C GLY A 714 -19.06 28.66 -2.89
N ARG A 715 -20.24 28.36 -3.44
CA ARG A 715 -21.30 29.35 -3.71
C ARG A 715 -22.46 29.14 -2.76
N TYR A 716 -22.91 30.23 -2.12
CA TYR A 716 -23.97 30.22 -1.13
C TYR A 716 -25.09 31.17 -1.52
N ILE A 717 -26.32 30.81 -1.15
CA ILE A 717 -27.43 31.75 -1.03
C ILE A 717 -27.63 31.97 0.47
N LYS A 718 -27.30 33.17 0.94
CA LYS A 718 -27.43 33.52 2.36
C LYS A 718 -28.81 34.10 2.63
N VAL A 719 -29.46 33.57 3.66
CA VAL A 719 -30.68 34.12 4.24
C VAL A 719 -30.31 34.83 5.53
N ASP A 720 -30.00 36.12 5.43
CA ASP A 720 -29.57 36.97 6.54
C ASP A 720 -30.78 37.50 7.32
N ILE A 721 -31.17 36.75 8.36
CA ILE A 721 -32.37 36.99 9.17
C ILE A 721 -32.23 38.29 9.98
N GLN A 722 -33.11 39.23 9.69
CA GLN A 722 -33.15 40.53 10.36
C GLN A 722 -34.01 40.42 11.63
N ARG A 723 -33.37 40.17 12.77
CA ARG A 723 -34.03 39.99 14.09
C ARG A 723 -35.10 41.06 14.38
N GLY A 724 -34.78 42.33 14.12
CA GLY A 724 -35.70 43.45 14.35
C GLY A 724 -36.94 43.44 13.45
N LYS A 725 -36.84 42.90 12.23
CA LYS A 725 -37.99 42.73 11.32
C LYS A 725 -38.80 41.49 11.70
N ALA A 726 -38.14 40.35 11.96
CA ALA A 726 -38.78 39.10 12.38
C ALA A 726 -39.62 39.29 13.66
N ALA A 727 -39.10 40.04 14.64
CA ALA A 727 -39.80 40.34 15.89
C ALA A 727 -41.13 41.10 15.70
N ARG A 728 -41.28 41.90 14.63
CA ARG A 728 -42.53 42.61 14.33
C ARG A 728 -43.69 41.66 13.99
N TYR A 729 -43.36 40.45 13.55
CA TYR A 729 -44.31 39.38 13.24
C TYR A 729 -44.35 38.31 14.32
N GLY A 730 -43.71 38.55 15.48
CA GLY A 730 -43.62 37.59 16.58
C GLY A 730 -42.77 36.36 16.27
N LEU A 731 -41.91 36.42 15.25
CA LEU A 731 -41.06 35.30 14.84
C LEU A 731 -39.70 35.37 15.52
N ASN A 732 -39.27 34.24 16.07
CA ASN A 732 -37.90 34.00 16.48
C ASN A 732 -37.07 33.51 15.28
N ILE A 733 -35.75 33.52 15.41
CA ILE A 733 -34.83 33.03 14.37
C ILE A 733 -35.13 31.57 14.04
N ALA A 734 -35.40 30.75 15.05
CA ALA A 734 -35.73 29.34 14.87
C ALA A 734 -36.96 29.15 13.98
N ASP A 735 -37.98 30.02 14.08
CA ASP A 735 -39.19 29.93 13.27
C ASP A 735 -38.88 30.19 11.80
N VAL A 736 -38.06 31.21 11.50
CA VAL A 736 -37.63 31.54 10.14
C VAL A 736 -36.71 30.44 9.58
N GLN A 737 -35.75 29.95 10.38
CA GLN A 737 -34.85 28.86 10.00
C GLN A 737 -35.62 27.56 9.71
N GLN A 738 -36.67 27.26 10.48
CA GLN A 738 -37.50 26.08 10.26
C GLN A 738 -38.21 26.14 8.90
N VAL A 739 -38.71 27.32 8.53
CA VAL A 739 -39.29 27.55 7.19
C VAL A 739 -38.22 27.37 6.12
N VAL A 740 -37.03 27.95 6.26
CA VAL A 740 -35.92 27.79 5.31
C VAL A 740 -35.53 26.31 5.14
N ALA A 741 -35.32 25.59 6.24
CA ALA A 741 -34.91 24.19 6.21
C ALA A 741 -35.97 23.27 5.58
N THR A 742 -37.24 23.56 5.82
CA THR A 742 -38.36 22.74 5.33
C THR A 742 -38.77 23.15 3.91
N ALA A 743 -39.21 24.39 3.72
CA ALA A 743 -39.74 24.88 2.44
C ALA A 743 -38.67 24.85 1.32
N ILE A 744 -37.45 25.29 1.63
CA ILE A 744 -36.35 25.37 0.65
C ILE A 744 -35.53 24.09 0.67
N GLY A 745 -35.05 23.67 1.85
CA GLY A 745 -34.12 22.55 1.99
C GLY A 745 -34.72 21.18 1.68
N GLY A 746 -36.00 20.97 1.98
CA GLY A 746 -36.63 19.66 1.85
C GLY A 746 -36.20 18.70 2.95
N MET A 747 -36.24 19.15 4.21
CA MET A 747 -35.86 18.36 5.38
C MET A 747 -36.67 17.05 5.47
N ASN A 748 -35.98 15.96 5.81
CA ASN A 748 -36.62 14.69 6.14
C ASN A 748 -37.33 14.83 7.50
N VAL A 749 -38.65 14.61 7.51
CA VAL A 749 -39.51 14.81 8.70
C VAL A 749 -39.77 13.50 9.45
N THR A 750 -39.87 12.38 8.73
CA THR A 750 -40.05 11.04 9.29
C THR A 750 -39.55 9.98 8.29
N GLN A 751 -39.71 8.69 8.59
CA GLN A 751 -39.39 7.58 7.69
C GLN A 751 -40.55 6.59 7.62
N THR A 752 -40.88 6.07 6.44
CA THR A 752 -41.80 4.93 6.31
C THR A 752 -41.14 3.65 6.79
N ILE A 753 -41.93 2.71 7.28
CA ILE A 753 -41.45 1.38 7.70
C ILE A 753 -42.15 0.34 6.83
N GLU A 754 -41.46 -0.12 5.79
CA GLU A 754 -41.94 -1.06 4.78
C GLU A 754 -41.28 -2.42 5.03
N GLY A 755 -41.73 -3.11 6.08
CA GLY A 755 -41.12 -4.36 6.54
C GLY A 755 -39.72 -4.14 7.10
N ARG A 756 -38.69 -4.52 6.33
CA ARG A 756 -37.27 -4.26 6.68
C ARG A 756 -36.74 -2.97 6.05
N GLU A 757 -37.47 -2.38 5.12
CA GLU A 757 -37.02 -1.19 4.40
C GLU A 757 -37.47 0.07 5.13
N ARG A 758 -36.66 1.12 5.02
CA ARG A 758 -36.93 2.42 5.63
C ARG A 758 -36.64 3.51 4.62
N TYR A 759 -37.65 4.30 4.27
CA TYR A 759 -37.50 5.38 3.30
C TYR A 759 -37.84 6.73 3.92
N PRO A 760 -37.06 7.79 3.64
CA PRO A 760 -37.35 9.11 4.15
C PRO A 760 -38.64 9.69 3.58
N VAL A 761 -39.37 10.41 4.42
CA VAL A 761 -40.46 11.30 4.02
C VAL A 761 -39.94 12.73 4.19
N ASN A 762 -39.93 13.53 3.13
CA ASN A 762 -39.56 14.94 3.20
C ASN A 762 -40.74 15.87 2.94
N LEU A 763 -40.58 17.10 3.41
CA LEU A 763 -41.55 18.17 3.25
C LEU A 763 -40.87 19.35 2.56
N ARG A 764 -41.42 19.85 1.45
CA ARG A 764 -40.79 20.91 0.65
C ARG A 764 -41.82 21.71 -0.15
N TYR A 765 -41.48 22.94 -0.55
CA TYR A 765 -42.25 23.67 -1.57
C TYR A 765 -41.88 23.22 -3.01
N PRO A 766 -42.78 23.44 -3.99
CA PRO A 766 -42.50 23.32 -5.41
C PRO A 766 -41.24 24.08 -5.80
N GLN A 767 -40.56 23.60 -6.84
CA GLN A 767 -39.25 24.14 -7.24
C GLN A 767 -39.31 25.59 -7.70
N ASP A 768 -40.40 26.01 -8.33
CA ASP A 768 -40.58 27.35 -8.92
C ASP A 768 -40.57 28.48 -7.87
N TYR A 769 -40.78 28.17 -6.58
CA TYR A 769 -40.69 29.14 -5.48
C TYR A 769 -39.27 29.29 -4.91
N ARG A 770 -38.31 28.51 -5.42
CA ARG A 770 -36.98 28.35 -4.81
C ARG A 770 -35.88 28.04 -5.81
N ASP A 771 -36.07 28.44 -7.07
CA ASP A 771 -35.11 28.26 -8.15
C ASP A 771 -34.10 29.42 -8.22
N SER A 772 -34.44 30.61 -7.69
CA SER A 772 -33.57 31.79 -7.67
C SER A 772 -33.64 32.58 -6.36
N PRO A 773 -32.63 33.41 -6.04
CA PRO A 773 -32.66 34.33 -4.90
C PRO A 773 -33.89 35.26 -4.91
N GLU A 774 -34.33 35.69 -6.08
CA GLU A 774 -35.52 36.54 -6.25
C GLU A 774 -36.80 35.79 -5.87
N GLN A 775 -36.94 34.53 -6.28
CA GLN A 775 -38.08 33.70 -5.86
C GLN A 775 -38.02 33.38 -4.37
N LEU A 776 -36.83 33.12 -3.83
CA LEU A 776 -36.64 32.94 -2.39
C LEU A 776 -37.05 34.20 -1.60
N ALA A 777 -36.81 35.39 -2.13
CA ALA A 777 -37.25 36.65 -1.51
C ALA A 777 -38.77 36.76 -1.44
N LEU A 778 -39.47 36.26 -2.46
CA LEU A 778 -40.92 36.22 -2.55
C LEU A 778 -41.54 34.98 -1.88
N LEU A 779 -40.73 34.10 -1.26
CA LEU A 779 -41.19 32.84 -0.70
C LEU A 779 -42.26 33.09 0.37
N PRO A 780 -43.50 32.56 0.20
CA PRO A 780 -44.59 32.84 1.12
C PRO A 780 -44.43 32.14 2.48
N ILE A 781 -44.70 32.88 3.54
CA ILE A 781 -44.68 32.40 4.93
C ILE A 781 -46.01 32.76 5.59
N VAL A 782 -46.66 31.75 6.16
CA VAL A 782 -47.84 31.91 7.02
C VAL A 782 -47.37 31.83 8.48
N THR A 783 -47.54 32.91 9.23
CA THR A 783 -47.15 32.98 10.64
C THR A 783 -48.16 32.23 11.53
N ALA A 784 -47.77 31.92 12.77
CA ALA A 784 -48.68 31.34 13.76
C ALA A 784 -49.88 32.25 14.10
N SER A 785 -49.73 33.57 13.91
CA SER A 785 -50.80 34.56 14.03
C SER A 785 -51.71 34.65 12.79
N GLY A 786 -51.47 33.83 11.75
CA GLY A 786 -52.24 33.81 10.51
C GLY A 786 -51.89 34.94 9.54
N GLN A 787 -50.78 35.66 9.76
CA GLN A 787 -50.31 36.71 8.86
C GLN A 787 -49.57 36.09 7.67
N ASN A 788 -49.73 36.73 6.51
CA ASN A 788 -49.10 36.31 5.26
C ASN A 788 -47.97 37.28 4.93
N ILE A 789 -46.73 36.79 4.99
CA ILE A 789 -45.53 37.58 4.73
C ILE A 789 -44.66 36.88 3.67
N ALA A 790 -43.72 37.60 3.08
CA ALA A 790 -42.66 37.03 2.26
C ALA A 790 -41.38 36.86 3.10
N LEU A 791 -40.48 35.97 2.68
CA LEU A 791 -39.20 35.80 3.37
C LEU A 791 -38.37 37.10 3.39
N ALA A 792 -38.48 37.95 2.35
CA ALA A 792 -37.84 39.27 2.29
C ALA A 792 -38.32 40.26 3.39
N ASP A 793 -39.50 40.04 3.96
CA ASP A 793 -40.02 40.88 5.05
C ASP A 793 -39.24 40.67 6.34
N VAL A 794 -38.56 39.53 6.50
CA VAL A 794 -37.85 39.14 7.73
C VAL A 794 -36.37 38.79 7.52
N ALA A 795 -35.91 38.64 6.28
CA ALA A 795 -34.52 38.32 5.95
C ALA A 795 -34.07 39.02 4.67
N ASN A 796 -32.76 39.30 4.56
CA ASN A 796 -32.14 39.71 3.30
C ASN A 796 -31.56 38.47 2.61
N ILE A 797 -31.79 38.32 1.31
CA ILE A 797 -31.33 37.14 0.55
C ILE A 797 -30.38 37.60 -0.54
N TYR A 798 -29.16 37.08 -0.52
CA TYR A 798 -28.13 37.41 -1.50
C TYR A 798 -27.17 36.25 -1.70
N VAL A 799 -26.44 36.29 -2.81
CA VAL A 799 -25.39 35.32 -3.13
C VAL A 799 -24.09 35.77 -2.48
N GLU A 800 -23.39 34.84 -1.83
CA GLU A 800 -22.03 35.06 -1.33
C GLU A 800 -21.13 33.86 -1.66
N ASN A 801 -19.82 34.09 -1.65
CA ASN A 801 -18.84 33.03 -1.72
C ASN A 801 -18.48 32.56 -0.30
N GLY A 802 -18.07 31.31 -0.17
CA GLY A 802 -17.60 30.74 1.08
C GLY A 802 -16.92 29.39 0.86
N PRO A 803 -16.55 28.66 1.91
CA PRO A 803 -15.85 27.39 1.75
C PRO A 803 -16.74 26.29 1.17
N ALA A 804 -16.28 25.55 0.16
CA ALA A 804 -17.04 24.41 -0.37
C ALA A 804 -16.92 23.16 0.52
N ALA A 805 -15.73 23.00 1.09
CA ALA A 805 -15.38 22.04 2.12
C ALA A 805 -14.22 22.66 2.92
N ILE A 806 -14.16 22.37 4.22
CA ILE A 806 -13.06 22.82 5.07
C ILE A 806 -12.26 21.59 5.46
N LYS A 807 -10.94 21.67 5.28
CA LYS A 807 -10.00 20.66 5.76
C LYS A 807 -9.22 21.22 6.92
N SER A 808 -8.99 20.38 7.93
CA SER A 808 -8.12 20.70 9.04
C SER A 808 -7.18 19.54 9.33
N GLU A 809 -5.97 19.84 9.79
CA GLU A 809 -5.02 18.85 10.31
C GLU A 809 -4.52 19.34 11.65
N ASN A 810 -4.60 18.49 12.65
CA ASN A 810 -4.29 18.82 14.04
C ASN A 810 -5.02 20.09 14.52
N ALA A 811 -6.32 20.16 14.19
CA ALA A 811 -7.23 21.28 14.51
C ALA A 811 -6.81 22.65 13.93
N ARG A 812 -5.89 22.69 12.96
CA ARG A 812 -5.57 23.89 12.18
C ARG A 812 -6.17 23.79 10.79
N LEU A 813 -6.71 24.90 10.28
CA LEU A 813 -7.25 24.96 8.92
C LEU A 813 -6.13 24.78 7.90
N ASN A 814 -6.41 24.04 6.84
CA ASN A 814 -5.44 23.68 5.82
C ASN A 814 -5.98 23.82 4.40
N GLY A 815 -5.10 24.24 3.49
CA GLY A 815 -5.27 24.11 2.05
C GLY A 815 -4.16 23.24 1.47
N TRP A 816 -4.52 22.38 0.51
CA TRP A 816 -3.56 21.47 -0.12
C TRP A 816 -3.30 21.86 -1.56
N THR A 817 -2.02 21.82 -1.95
CA THR A 817 -1.57 21.95 -3.33
C THR A 817 -1.04 20.60 -3.79
N PHE A 818 -1.64 20.05 -4.84
CA PHE A 818 -1.24 18.83 -5.51
C PHE A 818 -0.30 19.18 -6.65
N VAL A 819 0.85 18.54 -6.70
CA VAL A 819 1.86 18.73 -7.74
C VAL A 819 2.15 17.38 -8.38
N ASP A 820 1.93 17.29 -9.68
CA ASP A 820 2.34 16.16 -10.50
C ASP A 820 3.62 16.49 -11.25
N ILE A 821 4.51 15.51 -11.39
CA ILE A 821 5.85 15.69 -11.93
C ILE A 821 6.05 14.81 -13.17
N GLU A 822 6.82 15.31 -14.14
CA GLU A 822 7.15 14.60 -15.38
C GLU A 822 8.64 14.76 -15.67
N ASP A 823 9.27 13.69 -16.17
CA ASP A 823 10.68 13.65 -16.58
C ASP A 823 11.71 14.09 -15.51
N VAL A 824 11.34 14.07 -14.23
CA VAL A 824 12.21 14.43 -13.09
C VAL A 824 11.95 13.54 -11.88
N ASP A 825 12.98 13.31 -11.07
CA ASP A 825 12.86 12.55 -9.82
C ASP A 825 12.31 13.43 -8.67
N VAL A 826 11.62 12.79 -7.72
CA VAL A 826 10.91 13.48 -6.63
C VAL A 826 11.86 14.33 -5.77
N GLY A 827 13.03 13.80 -5.42
CA GLY A 827 13.95 14.53 -4.53
C GLY A 827 14.57 15.75 -5.20
N SER A 828 15.12 15.61 -6.41
CA SER A 828 15.70 16.76 -7.12
C SER A 828 14.64 17.84 -7.41
N TYR A 829 13.42 17.42 -7.78
CA TYR A 829 12.33 18.36 -8.00
C TYR A 829 11.98 19.15 -6.74
N VAL A 830 11.79 18.48 -5.59
CA VAL A 830 11.41 19.16 -4.35
C VAL A 830 12.53 20.07 -3.84
N GLU A 831 13.80 19.68 -3.93
CA GLU A 831 14.93 20.56 -3.53
C GLU A 831 14.97 21.85 -4.37
N HIS A 832 14.77 21.75 -5.69
CA HIS A 832 14.67 22.91 -6.56
C HIS A 832 13.41 23.74 -6.27
N ALA A 833 12.25 23.10 -6.13
CA ALA A 833 10.98 23.77 -5.88
C ALA A 833 10.95 24.48 -4.52
N MET A 834 11.53 23.90 -3.47
CA MET A 834 11.73 24.53 -2.17
C MET A 834 12.53 25.83 -2.31
N THR A 835 13.65 25.78 -3.04
CA THR A 835 14.51 26.95 -3.26
C THR A 835 13.75 28.08 -3.98
N VAL A 836 12.95 27.74 -5.00
CA VAL A 836 12.16 28.72 -5.76
C VAL A 836 11.04 29.32 -4.89
N VAL A 837 10.33 28.48 -4.13
CA VAL A 837 9.25 28.92 -3.23
C VAL A 837 9.78 29.82 -2.12
N GLU A 838 10.91 29.48 -1.49
CA GLU A 838 11.53 30.32 -0.44
C GLU A 838 11.97 31.70 -0.95
N GLN A 839 12.33 31.81 -2.24
CA GLN A 839 12.76 33.08 -2.84
C GLN A 839 11.59 33.95 -3.30
N GLN A 840 10.47 33.35 -3.72
CA GLN A 840 9.38 34.07 -4.40
C GLN A 840 8.10 34.20 -3.56
N LEU A 841 7.98 33.48 -2.45
CA LEU A 841 6.79 33.47 -1.61
C LEU A 841 7.08 34.06 -0.23
N GLU A 842 6.45 35.19 0.07
CA GLU A 842 6.44 35.77 1.42
C GLU A 842 5.27 35.20 2.23
N LEU A 843 5.56 34.62 3.41
CA LEU A 843 4.54 34.05 4.29
C LEU A 843 4.09 35.04 5.38
N PRO A 844 2.77 35.29 5.52
CA PRO A 844 2.25 36.07 6.64
C PRO A 844 2.46 35.39 8.00
N ALA A 845 2.42 36.16 9.08
CA ALA A 845 2.53 35.63 10.44
C ALA A 845 1.39 34.64 10.75
N GLY A 846 1.71 33.51 11.38
CA GLY A 846 0.73 32.47 11.72
C GLY A 846 0.49 31.42 10.61
N TYR A 847 1.08 31.60 9.44
CA TYR A 847 1.01 30.67 8.32
C TYR A 847 2.27 29.81 8.24
N SER A 848 2.11 28.55 7.82
CA SER A 848 3.22 27.62 7.66
C SER A 848 3.00 26.73 6.45
N ILE A 849 4.09 26.42 5.75
CA ILE A 849 4.11 25.49 4.62
C ILE A 849 4.81 24.20 5.06
N THR A 850 4.22 23.07 4.71
CA THR A 850 4.82 21.74 4.90
C THR A 850 4.76 20.96 3.61
N TRP A 851 5.90 20.44 3.18
CA TRP A 851 6.01 19.55 2.02
C TRP A 851 5.67 18.13 2.47
N SER A 852 4.76 17.49 1.74
CA SER A 852 4.20 16.17 2.06
C SER A 852 4.03 15.36 0.77
N GLY A 853 3.34 14.23 0.85
CA GLY A 853 3.35 13.20 -0.19
C GLY A 853 4.52 12.23 -0.02
N GLN A 854 5.04 11.67 -1.10
CA GLN A 854 6.11 10.67 -1.05
C GLN A 854 7.43 11.24 -0.52
N TYR A 855 7.66 12.55 -0.70
CA TYR A 855 8.86 13.23 -0.22
C TYR A 855 9.05 13.13 1.30
N GLU A 856 7.96 13.21 2.08
CA GLU A 856 8.01 13.12 3.55
C GLU A 856 8.57 11.78 4.02
N TYR A 857 8.12 10.68 3.39
CA TYR A 857 8.63 9.34 3.68
C TYR A 857 10.05 9.12 3.15
N MET A 858 10.37 9.70 2.00
CA MET A 858 11.74 9.65 1.47
C MET A 858 12.73 10.33 2.42
N GLN A 859 12.37 11.48 3.00
CA GLN A 859 13.21 12.17 3.97
C GLN A 859 13.38 11.35 5.25
N ARG A 860 12.29 10.78 5.78
CA ARG A 860 12.33 9.88 6.95
C ARG A 860 13.21 8.66 6.70
N ALA A 861 13.03 7.99 5.56
CA ALA A 861 13.83 6.84 5.19
C ALA A 861 15.31 7.21 5.02
N LYS A 862 15.63 8.36 4.42
CA LYS A 862 17.01 8.88 4.30
C LYS A 862 17.67 9.10 5.66
N GLU A 863 16.96 9.71 6.61
CA GLU A 863 17.45 9.90 7.98
C GLU A 863 17.73 8.56 8.68
N LYS A 864 16.81 7.59 8.59
CA LYS A 864 16.98 6.26 9.17
C LYS A 864 18.12 5.49 8.51
N LEU A 865 18.22 5.49 7.18
CA LEU A 865 19.30 4.85 6.42
C LEU A 865 20.68 5.40 6.82
N GLY A 866 20.76 6.69 7.18
CA GLY A 866 21.95 7.32 7.74
C GLY A 866 22.51 6.62 8.98
N TYR A 867 21.67 5.97 9.79
CA TYR A 867 22.07 5.19 10.97
C TYR A 867 22.10 3.67 10.72
N VAL A 868 21.19 3.14 9.88
CA VAL A 868 21.11 1.71 9.51
C VAL A 868 22.40 1.20 8.85
N VAL A 869 22.96 1.98 7.94
CA VAL A 869 24.18 1.58 7.21
C VAL A 869 25.40 1.47 8.15
N PRO A 870 25.72 2.48 9.00
CA PRO A 870 26.76 2.33 10.02
C PRO A 870 26.52 1.16 10.98
N LEU A 871 25.29 0.94 11.43
CA LEU A 871 24.95 -0.17 12.31
C LEU A 871 25.23 -1.53 11.65
N THR A 872 24.86 -1.67 10.38
CA THR A 872 25.14 -2.87 9.58
C THR A 872 26.64 -3.15 9.49
N LEU A 873 27.43 -2.11 9.18
CA LEU A 873 28.89 -2.25 9.13
C LEU A 873 29.49 -2.60 10.49
N ALA A 874 29.01 -2.01 11.58
CA ALA A 874 29.45 -2.32 12.92
C ALA A 874 29.19 -3.79 13.29
N ILE A 875 28.01 -4.30 12.96
CA ILE A 875 27.67 -5.71 13.19
C ILE A 875 28.55 -6.65 12.36
N ILE A 876 28.78 -6.33 11.07
CA ILE A 876 29.70 -7.07 10.20
C ILE A 876 31.11 -7.08 10.80
N VAL A 877 31.63 -5.93 11.26
CA VAL A 877 32.95 -5.83 11.91
C VAL A 877 33.04 -6.74 13.13
N ILE A 878 32.02 -6.72 14.00
CA ILE A 878 31.98 -7.55 15.21
C ILE A 878 32.03 -9.04 14.86
N LEU A 879 31.20 -9.47 13.89
CA LEU A 879 31.17 -10.88 13.49
C LEU A 879 32.45 -11.32 12.79
N LEU A 880 33.04 -10.46 11.95
CA LEU A 880 34.35 -10.71 11.34
C LEU A 880 35.46 -10.80 12.41
N TYR A 881 35.39 -9.96 13.45
CA TYR A 881 36.32 -10.02 14.58
C TYR A 881 36.18 -11.31 15.38
N MET A 882 34.95 -11.80 15.60
CA MET A 882 34.72 -13.09 16.25
C MET A 882 35.32 -14.26 15.46
N ASN A 883 35.30 -14.19 14.13
CA ASN A 883 35.84 -15.24 13.25
C ASN A 883 37.37 -15.19 13.13
N PHE A 884 37.96 -14.05 12.74
CA PHE A 884 39.39 -13.93 12.43
C PHE A 884 40.25 -13.46 13.60
N ARG A 885 39.67 -12.74 14.57
CA ARG A 885 40.37 -12.14 15.72
C ARG A 885 41.58 -11.26 15.32
N ASN A 886 41.59 -10.72 14.10
CA ASN A 886 42.68 -9.91 13.55
C ASN A 886 42.10 -8.70 12.79
N PHE A 887 42.34 -7.49 13.29
CA PHE A 887 41.83 -6.26 12.70
C PHE A 887 42.34 -6.00 11.26
N THR A 888 43.55 -6.43 10.91
CA THR A 888 44.07 -6.23 9.55
C THR A 888 43.31 -7.08 8.54
N GLU A 889 42.99 -8.32 8.90
CA GLU A 889 42.18 -9.22 8.07
C GLU A 889 40.77 -8.67 7.85
N ILE A 890 40.17 -8.09 8.89
CA ILE A 890 38.87 -7.40 8.81
C ILE A 890 38.95 -6.19 7.88
N ALA A 891 39.98 -5.36 8.01
CA ALA A 891 40.16 -4.18 7.17
C ALA A 891 40.35 -4.55 5.68
N ILE A 892 41.05 -5.65 5.39
CA ILE A 892 41.20 -6.17 4.02
C ILE A 892 39.83 -6.58 3.45
N ILE A 893 39.00 -7.28 4.23
CA ILE A 893 37.66 -7.67 3.80
C ILE A 893 36.76 -6.44 3.61
N LEU A 894 36.71 -5.53 4.57
CA LEU A 894 35.89 -4.31 4.47
C LEU A 894 36.33 -3.40 3.31
N GLY A 895 37.62 -3.40 2.96
CA GLY A 895 38.13 -2.68 1.79
C GLY A 895 37.52 -3.15 0.46
N THR A 896 36.92 -4.35 0.41
CA THR A 896 36.20 -4.84 -0.78
C THR A 896 34.77 -4.29 -0.91
N LEU A 897 34.17 -3.75 0.17
CA LEU A 897 32.79 -3.26 0.15
C LEU A 897 32.59 -2.03 -0.76
N PRO A 898 33.38 -0.94 -0.64
CA PRO A 898 33.22 0.23 -1.52
C PRO A 898 33.42 -0.12 -3.00
N LEU A 899 34.23 -1.14 -3.24
CA LEU A 899 34.54 -1.69 -4.56
C LEU A 899 33.37 -2.50 -5.15
N ALA A 900 32.60 -3.21 -4.32
CA ALA A 900 31.34 -3.85 -4.73
C ALA A 900 30.26 -2.82 -5.08
N VAL A 901 30.13 -1.77 -4.27
CA VAL A 901 29.14 -0.69 -4.47
C VAL A 901 29.24 -0.03 -5.84
N ILE A 902 30.44 0.05 -6.42
CA ILE A 902 30.64 0.64 -7.76
C ILE A 902 29.95 -0.15 -8.87
N GLY A 903 30.04 -1.48 -8.84
CA GLY A 903 29.40 -2.32 -9.85
C GLY A 903 27.88 -2.18 -9.81
N ALA A 904 27.34 -2.04 -8.59
CA ALA A 904 25.93 -1.78 -8.36
C ALA A 904 25.49 -0.42 -8.94
N ILE A 905 26.23 0.66 -8.64
CA ILE A 905 25.96 2.02 -9.15
C ILE A 905 25.97 2.04 -10.68
N TRP A 906 26.96 1.41 -11.32
CA TRP A 906 27.03 1.36 -12.79
C TRP A 906 25.87 0.61 -13.40
N LEU A 907 25.47 -0.53 -12.82
CA LEU A 907 24.35 -1.28 -13.34
C LEU A 907 23.04 -0.50 -13.20
N MET A 908 22.83 0.17 -12.06
CA MET A 908 21.68 1.06 -11.88
C MET A 908 21.66 2.18 -12.92
N TYR A 909 22.79 2.83 -13.18
CA TYR A 909 22.90 3.89 -14.17
C TYR A 909 22.60 3.38 -15.59
N LEU A 910 23.06 2.18 -15.95
CA LEU A 910 22.78 1.57 -17.26
C LEU A 910 21.33 1.13 -17.44
N LEU A 911 20.65 0.81 -16.33
CA LEU A 911 19.23 0.40 -16.31
C LEU A 911 18.27 1.58 -16.08
N ASP A 912 18.80 2.79 -15.92
CA ASP A 912 18.04 4.01 -15.63
C ASP A 912 17.20 3.89 -14.34
N TYR A 913 17.78 3.30 -13.30
CA TYR A 913 17.13 3.13 -11.99
C TYR A 913 17.51 4.26 -11.04
N ASN A 914 16.49 4.84 -10.39
CA ASN A 914 16.64 5.81 -9.31
C ASN A 914 17.08 5.14 -8.00
N PHE A 915 17.69 5.93 -7.12
CA PHE A 915 17.97 5.52 -5.75
C PHE A 915 16.68 5.54 -4.93
N SER A 916 16.30 4.39 -4.39
CA SER A 916 15.10 4.19 -3.57
C SER A 916 15.38 3.36 -2.33
N VAL A 917 14.39 3.22 -1.44
CA VAL A 917 14.52 2.35 -0.26
C VAL A 917 14.78 0.89 -0.68
N ALA A 918 14.16 0.44 -1.77
CA ALA A 918 14.39 -0.89 -2.35
C ALA A 918 15.86 -1.10 -2.75
N VAL A 919 16.44 -0.11 -3.42
CA VAL A 919 17.85 -0.11 -3.80
C VAL A 919 18.76 -0.15 -2.57
N ALA A 920 18.47 0.66 -1.55
CA ALA A 920 19.26 0.69 -0.30
C ALA A 920 19.28 -0.68 0.39
N VAL A 921 18.13 -1.37 0.45
CA VAL A 921 18.03 -2.75 0.95
C VAL A 921 18.87 -3.72 0.09
N GLY A 922 18.88 -3.54 -1.22
CA GLY A 922 19.76 -4.28 -2.14
C GLY A 922 21.25 -4.08 -1.85
N PHE A 923 21.69 -2.86 -1.56
CA PHE A 923 23.07 -2.57 -1.14
C PHE A 923 23.44 -3.23 0.20
N ILE A 924 22.53 -3.23 1.17
CA ILE A 924 22.72 -3.95 2.44
C ILE A 924 22.88 -5.46 2.18
N ALA A 925 22.12 -6.01 1.23
CA ALA A 925 22.22 -7.42 0.87
C ALA A 925 23.55 -7.75 0.20
N LEU A 926 23.96 -6.89 -0.75
CA LEU A 926 25.26 -6.97 -1.42
C LEU A 926 26.42 -6.93 -0.42
N ALA A 927 26.35 -6.09 0.61
CA ALA A 927 27.41 -5.99 1.61
C ALA A 927 27.66 -7.32 2.34
N GLY A 928 26.59 -8.03 2.73
CA GLY A 928 26.68 -9.35 3.35
C GLY A 928 27.36 -10.38 2.45
N VAL A 929 26.92 -10.48 1.19
CA VAL A 929 27.46 -11.47 0.22
C VAL A 929 28.89 -11.12 -0.22
N THR A 930 29.22 -9.83 -0.35
CA THR A 930 30.59 -9.40 -0.67
C THR A 930 31.56 -9.78 0.45
N VAL A 931 31.15 -9.59 1.70
CA VAL A 931 31.93 -9.99 2.87
C VAL A 931 32.14 -11.50 2.88
N GLU A 932 31.11 -12.29 2.60
CA GLU A 932 31.21 -13.76 2.49
C GLU A 932 32.29 -14.19 1.49
N ILE A 933 32.27 -13.64 0.26
CA ILE A 933 33.25 -13.94 -0.77
C ILE A 933 34.68 -13.59 -0.30
N GLY A 934 34.82 -12.43 0.37
CA GLY A 934 36.08 -12.01 0.99
C GLY A 934 36.59 -12.98 2.06
N ILE A 935 35.70 -13.47 2.93
CA ILE A 935 36.02 -14.47 3.97
C ILE A 935 36.59 -15.73 3.33
N ILE A 936 35.89 -16.29 2.33
CA ILE A 936 36.27 -17.56 1.69
C ILE A 936 37.66 -17.47 1.04
N MET A 937 37.95 -16.36 0.35
CA MET A 937 39.27 -16.12 -0.25
C MET A 937 40.35 -15.98 0.83
N LEU A 938 40.09 -15.16 1.86
CA LEU A 938 41.07 -14.89 2.91
C LEU A 938 41.40 -16.13 3.75
N THR A 939 40.40 -16.98 4.05
CA THR A 939 40.62 -18.25 4.77
C THR A 939 41.64 -19.13 4.04
N TYR A 940 41.62 -19.17 2.70
CA TYR A 940 42.52 -20.02 1.92
C TYR A 940 43.90 -19.44 1.71
N LEU A 941 43.99 -18.11 1.60
CA LEU A 941 45.26 -17.41 1.66
C LEU A 941 45.95 -17.64 3.02
N ASN A 942 45.18 -17.60 4.12
CA ASN A 942 45.67 -17.92 5.45
C ASN A 942 46.06 -19.40 5.60
N GLN A 943 45.30 -20.34 5.05
CA GLN A 943 45.67 -21.77 5.06
C GLN A 943 46.97 -22.03 4.28
N SER A 944 47.11 -21.45 3.09
CA SER A 944 48.31 -21.62 2.25
C SER A 944 49.54 -20.97 2.90
N TYR A 945 49.35 -19.82 3.57
CA TYR A 945 50.40 -19.18 4.35
C TYR A 945 50.80 -20.00 5.60
N LYS A 946 49.85 -20.61 6.31
CA LYS A 946 50.15 -21.52 7.42
C LYS A 946 50.91 -22.76 6.95
N GLN A 947 50.55 -23.31 5.80
CA GLN A 947 51.25 -24.45 5.20
C GLN A 947 52.68 -24.09 4.81
N LEU A 948 52.89 -22.92 4.19
CA LEU A 948 54.23 -22.38 3.96
C LEU A 948 55.05 -22.29 5.26
N LEU A 949 54.47 -21.74 6.33
CA LEU A 949 55.16 -21.63 7.62
C LEU A 949 55.54 -23.00 8.20
N GLN A 950 54.66 -24.01 8.08
CA GLN A 950 54.95 -25.37 8.50
C GLN A 950 56.08 -25.99 7.68
N ASP A 951 56.02 -25.88 6.34
CA ASP A 951 57.06 -26.38 5.44
C ASP A 951 58.42 -25.70 5.72
N CYS A 952 58.42 -24.40 6.01
CA CYS A 952 59.61 -23.63 6.40
C CYS A 952 60.15 -24.05 7.77
N GLN A 953 59.27 -24.32 8.75
CA GLN A 953 59.64 -24.83 10.08
C GLN A 953 60.24 -26.24 9.99
N GLU A 954 59.68 -27.13 9.19
CA GLU A 954 60.20 -28.47 8.94
C GLU A 954 61.57 -28.43 8.23
N ARG A 955 61.82 -27.42 7.40
CA ARG A 955 63.09 -27.18 6.69
C ARG A 955 64.09 -26.30 7.46
N GLY A 956 63.72 -25.75 8.62
CA GLY A 956 64.56 -24.85 9.43
C GLY A 956 65.00 -23.56 8.74
N SER A 957 64.27 -23.07 7.72
CA SER A 957 64.64 -21.89 6.92
C SER A 957 63.56 -20.79 7.02
N PRO A 958 63.92 -19.49 7.06
CA PRO A 958 62.93 -18.43 7.07
C PRO A 958 62.21 -18.33 5.71
N PRO A 959 60.91 -17.97 5.70
CA PRO A 959 60.14 -17.87 4.46
C PRO A 959 60.69 -16.79 3.54
N GLN A 960 60.99 -17.13 2.27
CA GLN A 960 61.47 -16.15 1.29
C GLN A 960 60.32 -15.45 0.56
N GLY A 961 60.57 -14.22 0.06
CA GLY A 961 59.55 -13.44 -0.66
C GLY A 961 59.03 -14.08 -1.95
N GLN A 962 59.79 -14.99 -2.56
CA GLN A 962 59.39 -15.77 -3.74
C GLN A 962 58.51 -16.97 -3.34
N GLU A 963 58.80 -17.62 -2.21
CA GLU A 963 57.96 -18.70 -1.67
C GLU A 963 56.61 -18.15 -1.17
N LEU A 964 56.59 -16.93 -0.60
CA LEU A 964 55.35 -16.23 -0.28
C LEU A 964 54.50 -15.96 -1.53
N LEU A 965 55.13 -15.52 -2.62
CA LEU A 965 54.45 -15.26 -3.89
C LEU A 965 53.82 -16.55 -4.44
N GLU A 966 54.53 -17.67 -4.37
CA GLU A 966 54.03 -18.99 -4.77
C GLU A 966 52.88 -19.46 -3.87
N ALA A 967 53.01 -19.31 -2.54
CA ALA A 967 51.96 -19.66 -1.59
C ALA A 967 50.67 -18.84 -1.80
N VAL A 968 50.78 -17.53 -2.05
CA VAL A 968 49.63 -16.67 -2.37
C VAL A 968 49.03 -17.04 -3.72
N THR A 969 49.86 -17.31 -4.72
CA THR A 969 49.40 -17.72 -6.07
C THR A 969 48.67 -19.05 -6.03
N GLN A 970 49.20 -20.02 -5.27
CA GLN A 970 48.58 -21.33 -5.08
C GLN A 970 47.29 -21.24 -4.25
N GLY A 971 47.30 -20.47 -3.16
CA GLY A 971 46.12 -20.27 -2.31
C GLY A 971 44.96 -19.60 -3.05
N ALA A 972 45.25 -18.55 -3.84
CA ALA A 972 44.26 -17.89 -4.66
C ALA A 972 43.79 -18.79 -5.83
N GLY A 973 44.69 -19.57 -6.44
CA GLY A 973 44.36 -20.51 -7.51
C GLY A 973 43.41 -21.62 -7.09
N LEU A 974 43.55 -22.13 -5.86
CA LEU A 974 42.66 -23.15 -5.28
C LEU A 974 41.25 -22.62 -4.97
N ARG A 975 41.02 -21.29 -5.10
CA ARG A 975 39.74 -20.64 -4.79
C ARG A 975 38.98 -20.06 -5.96
N VAL A 976 39.54 -20.11 -7.18
CA VAL A 976 38.83 -19.68 -8.38
C VAL A 976 37.52 -20.44 -8.54
N ARG A 977 37.55 -21.77 -8.43
CA ARG A 977 36.35 -22.60 -8.69
C ARG A 977 35.21 -22.33 -7.71
N PRO A 978 35.40 -22.34 -6.38
CA PRO A 978 34.30 -22.11 -5.44
C PRO A 978 33.78 -20.68 -5.49
N VAL A 979 34.68 -19.69 -5.56
CA VAL A 979 34.29 -18.27 -5.64
C VAL A 979 33.53 -17.99 -6.94
N MET A 980 34.02 -18.49 -8.08
CA MET A 980 33.30 -18.37 -9.36
C MET A 980 31.96 -19.11 -9.33
N MET A 981 31.89 -20.31 -8.76
CA MET A 981 30.63 -21.07 -8.69
C MET A 981 29.59 -20.32 -7.87
N THR A 982 29.96 -19.85 -6.68
CA THR A 982 29.11 -19.03 -5.82
C THR A 982 28.66 -17.77 -6.53
N THR A 983 29.58 -16.94 -7.01
CA THR A 983 29.20 -15.66 -7.65
C THR A 983 28.38 -15.87 -8.92
N VAL A 984 28.70 -16.85 -9.76
CA VAL A 984 27.90 -17.16 -10.96
C VAL A 984 26.53 -17.71 -10.57
N SER A 985 26.43 -18.54 -9.52
CA SER A 985 25.15 -19.04 -9.02
C SER A 985 24.28 -17.90 -8.47
N THR A 986 24.85 -16.98 -7.69
CA THR A 986 24.11 -15.81 -7.18
C THR A 986 23.67 -14.89 -8.31
N ILE A 987 24.57 -14.54 -9.25
CA ILE A 987 24.25 -13.67 -10.39
C ILE A 987 23.19 -14.34 -11.28
N ALA A 988 23.40 -15.59 -11.68
CA ALA A 988 22.50 -16.31 -12.56
C ALA A 988 21.15 -16.61 -11.87
N GLY A 989 21.17 -16.82 -10.55
CA GLY A 989 19.97 -16.96 -9.72
C GLY A 989 19.16 -15.67 -9.68
N LEU A 990 19.78 -14.50 -9.51
CA LEU A 990 19.06 -13.22 -9.42
C LEU A 990 18.68 -12.61 -10.78
N LEU A 991 19.28 -13.09 -11.88
CA LEU A 991 19.07 -12.53 -13.22
C LEU A 991 17.62 -12.63 -13.72
N PRO A 992 16.89 -13.77 -13.58
CA PRO A 992 15.48 -13.87 -13.94
C PRO A 992 14.62 -12.84 -13.23
N ILE A 993 14.86 -12.59 -11.96
CA ILE A 993 14.12 -11.60 -11.18
C ILE A 993 14.40 -10.19 -11.65
N MET A 994 15.67 -9.86 -11.88
CA MET A 994 16.07 -8.55 -12.37
C MET A 994 15.49 -8.25 -13.77
N LEU A 995 15.37 -9.27 -14.63
CA LEU A 995 14.83 -9.17 -15.98
C LEU A 995 13.33 -9.49 -16.08
N SER A 996 12.67 -9.75 -14.95
CA SER A 996 11.25 -10.09 -14.95
C SER A 996 10.40 -8.89 -15.35
N SER A 997 9.29 -9.15 -16.05
CA SER A 997 8.37 -8.12 -16.56
C SER A 997 6.93 -8.34 -16.07
N GLY A 998 6.74 -9.24 -15.11
CA GLY A 998 5.44 -9.53 -14.51
C GLY A 998 5.09 -8.56 -13.38
N THR A 999 3.85 -8.63 -12.88
CA THR A 999 3.41 -7.78 -11.77
C THR A 999 4.28 -7.97 -10.53
N GLY A 1000 4.79 -6.88 -9.95
CA GLY A 1000 5.69 -6.92 -8.80
C GLY A 1000 7.17 -6.98 -9.17
N ALA A 1001 7.49 -7.19 -10.45
CA ALA A 1001 8.87 -7.15 -10.93
C ALA A 1001 9.53 -5.80 -10.66
N GLU A 1002 8.73 -4.72 -10.60
CA GLU A 1002 9.25 -3.38 -10.43
C GLU A 1002 10.05 -3.30 -9.14
N VAL A 1003 9.43 -3.53 -8.00
CA VAL A 1003 10.10 -3.48 -6.71
C VAL A 1003 11.28 -4.45 -6.63
N VAL A 1004 11.08 -5.73 -7.00
CA VAL A 1004 12.11 -6.76 -6.80
C VAL A 1004 13.33 -6.56 -7.71
N SER A 1005 13.15 -6.06 -8.94
CA SER A 1005 14.27 -5.73 -9.84
C SER A 1005 15.17 -4.62 -9.29
N ARG A 1006 14.61 -3.61 -8.61
CA ARG A 1006 15.40 -2.53 -7.95
C ARG A 1006 16.19 -3.05 -6.74
N ILE A 1007 15.73 -4.12 -6.10
CA ILE A 1007 16.49 -4.79 -5.02
C ILE A 1007 17.58 -5.69 -5.60
N ALA A 1008 17.30 -6.40 -6.70
CA ALA A 1008 18.22 -7.35 -7.32
C ALA A 1008 19.36 -6.68 -8.10
N ALA A 1009 19.11 -5.56 -8.78
CA ALA A 1009 20.11 -4.89 -9.61
C ALA A 1009 21.39 -4.49 -8.85
N PRO A 1010 21.32 -3.84 -7.66
CA PRO A 1010 22.52 -3.58 -6.87
C PRO A 1010 23.31 -4.84 -6.53
N MET A 1011 22.62 -5.95 -6.22
CA MET A 1011 23.29 -7.21 -5.95
C MET A 1011 23.97 -7.78 -7.19
N VAL A 1012 23.29 -7.84 -8.34
CA VAL A 1012 23.86 -8.38 -9.58
C VAL A 1012 25.08 -7.57 -10.02
N GLY A 1013 24.92 -6.25 -10.11
CA GLY A 1013 26.00 -5.35 -10.54
C GLY A 1013 27.18 -5.38 -9.57
N GLY A 1014 26.89 -5.34 -8.26
CA GLY A 1014 27.93 -5.34 -7.24
C GLY A 1014 28.65 -6.67 -7.11
N MET A 1015 27.98 -7.79 -7.34
CA MET A 1015 28.61 -9.12 -7.35
C MET A 1015 29.60 -9.28 -8.51
N ILE A 1016 29.32 -8.68 -9.67
CA ILE A 1016 30.25 -8.67 -10.80
C ILE A 1016 31.54 -7.94 -10.41
N SER A 1017 31.46 -6.73 -9.85
CA SER A 1017 32.66 -5.99 -9.44
C SER A 1017 33.36 -6.65 -8.25
N ALA A 1018 32.60 -7.12 -7.25
CA ALA A 1018 33.11 -7.84 -6.09
C ALA A 1018 33.92 -9.09 -6.51
N LEU A 1019 33.48 -9.83 -7.53
CA LEU A 1019 34.19 -10.99 -8.07
C LEU A 1019 35.59 -10.63 -8.55
N PHE A 1020 35.68 -9.67 -9.49
CA PHE A 1020 36.98 -9.27 -10.06
C PHE A 1020 37.91 -8.69 -8.99
N LEU A 1021 37.35 -7.91 -8.07
CA LEU A 1021 38.14 -7.21 -7.05
C LEU A 1021 38.61 -8.16 -5.96
N THR A 1022 37.78 -9.13 -5.55
CA THR A 1022 38.20 -10.17 -4.60
C THR A 1022 39.22 -11.12 -5.22
N LEU A 1023 39.07 -11.49 -6.49
CA LEU A 1023 40.02 -12.39 -7.15
C LEU A 1023 41.37 -11.72 -7.45
N LEU A 1024 41.40 -10.41 -7.70
CA LEU A 1024 42.63 -9.72 -8.13
C LEU A 1024 43.25 -8.82 -7.06
N VAL A 1025 42.45 -8.00 -6.38
CA VAL A 1025 42.93 -6.97 -5.45
C VAL A 1025 43.19 -7.56 -4.06
N LEU A 1026 42.32 -8.43 -3.56
CA LEU A 1026 42.48 -9.02 -2.22
C LEU A 1026 43.80 -9.81 -2.08
N PRO A 1027 44.21 -10.70 -3.02
CA PRO A 1027 45.51 -11.38 -2.94
C PRO A 1027 46.71 -10.44 -2.99
N VAL A 1028 46.61 -9.33 -3.73
CA VAL A 1028 47.67 -8.30 -3.81
C VAL A 1028 47.84 -7.58 -2.47
N VAL A 1029 46.74 -7.15 -1.87
CA VAL A 1029 46.76 -6.48 -0.56
C VAL A 1029 47.29 -7.44 0.50
N TYR A 1030 46.83 -8.69 0.48
CA TYR A 1030 47.31 -9.74 1.38
C TYR A 1030 48.82 -10.02 1.21
N TYR A 1031 49.30 -10.12 -0.03
CA TYR A 1031 50.72 -10.30 -0.35
C TYR A 1031 51.58 -9.13 0.17
N LEU A 1032 51.15 -7.88 -0.06
CA LEU A 1032 51.86 -6.69 0.42
C LEU A 1032 51.93 -6.65 1.95
N TRP A 1033 50.83 -6.96 2.62
CA TRP A 1033 50.77 -7.02 4.09
C TRP A 1033 51.71 -8.10 4.65
N ARG A 1034 51.62 -9.34 4.14
CA ARG A 1034 52.48 -10.44 4.62
C ARG A 1034 53.95 -10.21 4.30
N ARG A 1035 54.28 -9.65 3.14
CA ARG A 1035 55.63 -9.27 2.77
C ARG A 1035 56.22 -8.23 3.74
N HIS A 1036 55.40 -7.27 4.18
CA HIS A 1036 55.84 -6.29 5.16
C HIS A 1036 56.04 -6.92 6.56
N SER A 1037 55.14 -7.81 6.98
CA SER A 1037 55.30 -8.54 8.25
C SER A 1037 56.55 -9.45 8.29
N LEU A 1038 56.95 -10.01 7.15
CA LEU A 1038 58.18 -10.80 6.99
C LEU A 1038 59.46 -9.96 6.90
N SER A 1039 59.35 -8.64 6.69
CA SER A 1039 60.50 -7.72 6.72
C SER A 1039 60.75 -7.11 8.11
N LEU A 1040 59.79 -7.24 9.02
CA LEU A 1040 59.81 -6.72 10.39
C LEU A 1040 60.13 -7.80 11.45
N ALA A 1041 60.02 -9.08 11.07
CA ALA A 1041 60.43 -10.25 11.84
C ALA A 1041 61.76 -10.78 11.29
#